data_AF-Q9RZF3-F1
#
_entry.id   AF-Q9RZF3-F1
#
_cell.length_a   1.000
_cell.length_b   1.000
_cell.length_c   1.000
_cell.angle_alpha   90.00
_cell.angle_beta   90.00
_cell.angle_gamma   90.00
#
_symmetry.space_group_name_H-M   'P 1'
#
loop_
_entity.id
_entity.type
_entity.pdbx_description
1 polymer ?
#
loop_
_entity_poly.entity_id
_entity_poly.type
_entity_poly.pdbx_seq_one_letter_code
_entity_poly.pdbx_strand_id
1 'polypeptide(L)'
;MNRPQYVLGVSMSNHDRSACLLRDGEIVAAVAEERLDRRKKSEGFYEQHLGSAVLPPYRAITAVLHEAGLTVGDIDRVVCGRSILPCRDDLLNQFPFPPEKVVEIPVPGHHIAHACSAFFTSPFENAAVLVLDEQGHRLEDDRFERMTWYTAHGTQVVPIRQFYGDSETLSLGMFMDAFATFTGLSEAKQPSAGKLMGLAAVGQERQQWPSLVTTVDDGDAYVRLSELDSFFASVLPRRVEFEGGIVRQLDDLLAKYWPVHWSSNLAADLAFKAQAELEGALLHINRHLKAQVGSENLAYAGGVALNCTANAKLSLAGWRDVFVHPAATDDGNAVGLAYYGQRSLAGKHRRPELFNPMTGPRYSQKAVEEAVHRFGLGEWLERTDMSDEAAERLSRGETLCWFLGRSEWGPRALGGRSIVADPTVPGIKALINSRIKHREPFRPFGISGTPRGVEQALDVGAALPSLAPYMLAVARARDTRLSQLQHQDGSIRYQIVQRAWQPEWFGMIEAFGRRSGVECIVNTSFNVLGEPLVETPSDAVRQFVLSGAQALLINGFRLDSADVPREYLRQIRRQAFQAGGQHPLKVALGIEAAGYCAAAITFLEDQEFGEEAAEAEGKQVLRAYYSLHLRGALLKNEHERSTELSKYLLAMAEFDGAVLEAASVLEATEQPETQAMGQFFTHIGRYGSAFRHASGIWAGTDG
;
A
#
# COMPACT_ATOMS: atom_id res chain seq x y z
N MET A 1 41.05 -20.14 -1.92
CA MET A 1 40.08 -19.02 -1.82
C MET A 1 39.13 -19.38 -0.68
N ASN A 2 38.84 -18.45 0.24
CA ASN A 2 37.85 -18.72 1.29
C ASN A 2 36.46 -18.93 0.66
N ARG A 3 35.63 -19.80 1.26
CA ARG A 3 34.25 -19.97 0.82
C ARG A 3 33.50 -18.63 1.01
N PRO A 4 32.57 -18.26 0.10
CA PRO A 4 31.71 -17.11 0.31
C PRO A 4 30.91 -17.26 1.60
N GLN A 5 30.72 -16.16 2.32
CA GLN A 5 29.91 -16.12 3.53
C GLN A 5 28.47 -15.72 3.22
N TYR A 6 27.50 -16.47 3.73
CA TYR A 6 26.09 -16.25 3.49
C TYR A 6 25.32 -15.90 4.78
N VAL A 7 24.61 -14.79 4.75
CA VAL A 7 23.78 -14.33 5.88
C VAL A 7 22.34 -14.13 5.41
N LEU A 8 21.41 -14.79 6.10
CA LEU A 8 19.97 -14.70 5.82
C LEU A 8 19.30 -13.84 6.89
N GLY A 9 18.71 -12.72 6.51
CA GLY A 9 17.81 -11.93 7.35
C GLY A 9 16.36 -12.35 7.10
N VAL A 10 15.59 -12.54 8.18
CA VAL A 10 14.19 -13.00 8.13
C VAL A 10 13.32 -12.08 8.97
N SER A 11 12.47 -11.29 8.32
CA SER A 11 11.46 -10.47 8.99
C SER A 11 10.21 -11.31 9.25
N MET A 12 9.88 -11.50 10.53
CA MET A 12 8.70 -12.23 11.00
C MET A 12 7.70 -11.30 11.69
N SER A 13 7.63 -10.04 11.25
CA SER A 13 6.59 -9.11 11.68
C SER A 13 5.19 -9.68 11.44
N ASN A 14 4.19 -9.16 12.16
CA ASN A 14 2.79 -9.55 12.03
C ASN A 14 2.22 -9.31 10.62
N HIS A 15 2.79 -8.35 9.90
CA HIS A 15 2.57 -8.06 8.49
C HIS A 15 3.93 -7.83 7.80
N ASP A 16 3.91 -7.66 6.49
CA ASP A 16 5.07 -7.33 5.65
C ASP A 16 6.26 -8.29 5.86
N ARG A 17 5.98 -9.58 6.07
CA ARG A 17 7.01 -10.61 6.24
C ARG A 17 7.91 -10.71 5.00
N SER A 18 9.20 -10.98 5.18
CA SER A 18 10.17 -10.94 4.08
C SER A 18 11.48 -11.68 4.39
N ALA A 19 12.29 -11.92 3.36
CA ALA A 19 13.62 -12.51 3.50
C ALA A 19 14.65 -11.79 2.63
N CYS A 20 15.90 -11.72 3.10
CA CYS A 20 17.04 -11.14 2.40
C CYS A 20 18.28 -12.02 2.59
N LEU A 21 18.96 -12.34 1.49
CA LEU A 21 20.19 -13.12 1.48
C LEU A 21 21.38 -12.24 1.07
N LEU A 22 22.38 -12.17 1.94
CA LEU A 22 23.68 -11.58 1.66
C LEU A 22 24.70 -12.64 1.27
N ARG A 23 25.62 -12.29 0.38
CA ARG A 23 26.87 -13.00 0.08
C ARG A 23 28.03 -12.02 0.26
N ASP A 24 28.91 -12.30 1.21
CA ASP A 24 30.08 -11.46 1.53
C ASP A 24 29.70 -9.97 1.75
N GLY A 25 28.53 -9.73 2.34
CA GLY A 25 28.00 -8.38 2.59
C GLY A 25 27.29 -7.72 1.40
N GLU A 26 27.07 -8.41 0.29
CA GLU A 26 26.28 -7.93 -0.85
C GLU A 26 24.93 -8.62 -0.94
N ILE A 27 23.86 -7.88 -1.22
CA ILE A 27 22.51 -8.46 -1.41
C ILE A 27 22.48 -9.27 -2.70
N VAL A 28 22.27 -10.59 -2.56
CA VAL A 28 22.08 -11.49 -3.70
C VAL A 28 20.62 -11.47 -4.12
N ALA A 29 19.72 -11.69 -3.17
CA ALA A 29 18.29 -11.78 -3.41
C ALA A 29 17.52 -11.34 -2.18
N ALA A 30 16.40 -10.67 -2.41
CA ALA A 30 15.49 -10.30 -1.35
C ALA A 30 14.09 -10.04 -1.90
N VAL A 31 13.07 -10.40 -1.12
CA VAL A 31 11.69 -10.34 -1.58
C VAL A 31 10.72 -10.35 -0.40
N ALA A 32 9.63 -9.59 -0.52
CA ALA A 32 8.51 -9.64 0.42
C ALA A 32 7.61 -10.86 0.17
N GLU A 33 7.11 -11.49 1.22
CA GLU A 33 6.25 -12.67 1.13
C GLU A 33 4.97 -12.39 0.34
N GLU A 34 4.42 -11.16 0.45
CA GLU A 34 3.20 -10.75 -0.27
C GLU A 34 3.30 -10.90 -1.79
N ARG A 35 4.51 -10.73 -2.35
CA ARG A 35 4.77 -10.90 -3.78
C ARG A 35 4.55 -12.35 -4.20
N LEU A 36 4.82 -13.30 -3.31
CA LEU A 36 4.85 -14.72 -3.61
C LEU A 36 3.59 -15.46 -3.14
N ASP A 37 3.03 -15.10 -1.98
CA ASP A 37 1.77 -15.68 -1.48
C ASP A 37 0.52 -14.97 -2.03
N ARG A 38 0.72 -13.84 -2.71
CA ARG A 38 -0.32 -13.00 -3.34
C ARG A 38 -1.29 -12.38 -2.33
N ARG A 39 -0.96 -12.38 -1.04
CA ARG A 39 -1.73 -11.75 0.04
C ARG A 39 -1.04 -10.46 0.42
N LYS A 40 -1.67 -9.33 0.10
CA LYS A 40 -1.13 -8.01 0.40
C LYS A 40 -0.92 -7.82 1.89
N LYS A 41 0.21 -7.20 2.26
CA LYS A 41 0.71 -7.10 3.63
C LYS A 41 1.05 -8.44 4.29
N SER A 42 0.85 -9.57 3.60
CA SER A 42 1.16 -10.94 4.04
C SER A 42 1.08 -11.13 5.55
N GLU A 43 -0.12 -10.95 6.09
CA GLU A 43 -0.37 -11.12 7.52
C GLU A 43 0.07 -12.52 7.95
N GLY A 44 0.84 -12.55 9.04
CA GLY A 44 1.45 -13.75 9.59
C GLY A 44 0.51 -14.57 10.47
N PHE A 45 -0.66 -14.01 10.81
CA PHE A 45 -1.70 -14.68 11.59
C PHE A 45 -2.74 -15.35 10.69
N TYR A 46 -3.31 -16.44 11.18
CA TYR A 46 -4.58 -16.93 10.70
C TYR A 46 -5.68 -16.33 11.58
N GLU A 47 -6.56 -15.48 11.00
CA GLU A 47 -7.75 -14.88 11.64
C GLU A 47 -8.59 -15.91 12.44
N GLN A 48 -8.45 -17.21 12.19
CA GLN A 48 -9.28 -18.29 12.74
C GLN A 48 -8.66 -19.11 13.89
N HIS A 49 -7.45 -18.80 14.34
CA HIS A 49 -6.82 -19.56 15.44
C HIS A 49 -6.31 -18.63 16.57
N LEU A 50 -6.89 -18.81 17.76
CA LEU A 50 -6.52 -18.18 19.05
C LEU A 50 -5.09 -18.49 19.54
N GLY A 51 -4.22 -19.04 18.69
CA GLY A 51 -2.80 -19.23 18.99
C GLY A 51 -2.01 -18.15 18.27
N SER A 52 -1.22 -17.39 19.03
CA SER A 52 -0.26 -16.35 18.63
C SER A 52 0.85 -16.80 17.65
N ALA A 53 0.63 -17.86 16.88
CA ALA A 53 1.57 -18.42 15.92
C ALA A 53 1.68 -17.53 14.68
N VAL A 54 2.82 -16.85 14.55
CA VAL A 54 3.21 -16.12 13.34
C VAL A 54 4.00 -17.06 12.45
N LEU A 55 3.48 -17.35 11.25
CA LEU A 55 4.22 -18.16 10.30
C LEU A 55 5.46 -17.41 9.76
N PRO A 56 6.60 -18.09 9.58
CA PRO A 56 7.73 -17.50 8.85
C PRO A 56 7.39 -17.25 7.37
N PRO A 57 8.12 -16.37 6.69
CA PRO A 57 7.93 -16.10 5.25
C PRO A 57 8.51 -17.24 4.41
N TYR A 58 7.77 -18.36 4.31
CA TYR A 58 8.25 -19.58 3.67
C TYR A 58 8.64 -19.37 2.21
N ARG A 59 7.81 -18.66 1.45
CA ARG A 59 8.05 -18.48 0.03
C ARG A 59 9.23 -17.56 -0.19
N ALA A 60 9.39 -16.50 0.59
CA ALA A 60 10.51 -15.57 0.49
C ALA A 60 11.83 -16.27 0.84
N ILE A 61 11.89 -17.00 1.96
CA ILE A 61 13.09 -17.78 2.34
C ILE A 61 13.46 -18.75 1.21
N THR A 62 12.48 -19.50 0.70
CA THR A 62 12.72 -20.46 -0.39
C THR A 62 13.20 -19.75 -1.67
N ALA A 63 12.59 -18.62 -2.03
CA ALA A 63 12.91 -17.88 -3.23
C ALA A 63 14.34 -17.31 -3.20
N VAL A 64 14.78 -16.72 -2.07
CA VAL A 64 16.14 -16.17 -1.96
C VAL A 64 17.21 -17.25 -1.96
N LEU A 65 16.94 -18.41 -1.34
CA LEU A 65 17.84 -19.56 -1.38
C LEU A 65 17.93 -20.18 -2.78
N HIS A 66 16.78 -20.35 -3.44
CA HIS A 66 16.71 -20.88 -4.80
C HIS A 66 17.43 -19.98 -5.82
N GLU A 67 17.26 -18.66 -5.74
CA GLU A 67 17.95 -17.69 -6.59
C GLU A 67 19.48 -17.80 -6.47
N ALA A 68 19.99 -18.16 -5.28
CA ALA A 68 21.41 -18.37 -5.04
C ALA A 68 21.89 -19.83 -5.26
N GLY A 69 20.98 -20.77 -5.55
CA GLY A 69 21.30 -22.19 -5.65
C GLY A 69 21.76 -22.83 -4.33
N LEU A 70 21.25 -22.33 -3.20
CA LEU A 70 21.66 -22.74 -1.85
C LEU A 70 20.57 -23.56 -1.15
N THR A 71 21.01 -24.34 -0.16
CA THR A 71 20.16 -24.99 0.83
C THR A 71 20.30 -24.32 2.19
N VAL A 72 19.43 -24.66 3.14
CA VAL A 72 19.53 -24.16 4.53
C VAL A 72 20.87 -24.49 5.20
N GLY A 73 21.56 -25.56 4.78
CA GLY A 73 22.84 -25.99 5.35
C GLY A 73 24.01 -25.09 4.95
N ASP A 74 23.89 -24.39 3.81
CA ASP A 74 24.94 -23.54 3.24
C ASP A 74 25.02 -22.15 3.90
N ILE A 75 23.99 -21.77 4.65
CA ILE A 75 23.92 -20.47 5.33
C ILE A 75 24.84 -20.46 6.55
N ASP A 76 25.63 -19.40 6.73
CA ASP A 76 26.55 -19.23 7.87
C ASP A 76 25.86 -18.64 9.10
N ARG A 77 24.89 -17.75 8.88
CA ARG A 77 24.12 -17.07 9.93
C ARG A 77 22.72 -16.75 9.43
N VAL A 78 21.73 -17.03 10.27
CA VAL A 78 20.36 -16.57 10.09
C VAL A 78 20.07 -15.57 11.20
N VAL A 79 19.53 -14.41 10.84
CA VAL A 79 19.08 -13.38 11.80
C VAL A 79 17.59 -13.15 11.62
N CYS A 80 16.83 -13.38 12.69
CA CYS A 80 15.39 -13.17 12.71
C CYS A 80 15.00 -12.06 13.68
N GLY A 81 13.85 -11.44 13.44
CA GLY A 81 13.26 -10.44 14.32
C GLY A 81 11.77 -10.24 14.04
N ARG A 82 11.05 -9.77 15.05
CA ARG A 82 9.63 -9.36 14.98
C ARG A 82 9.34 -8.20 15.94
N SER A 83 8.22 -7.52 15.75
CA SER A 83 7.85 -6.29 16.46
C SER A 83 7.22 -6.49 17.86
N ILE A 84 7.01 -7.72 18.34
CA ILE A 84 6.31 -7.92 19.63
C ILE A 84 7.02 -8.92 20.54
N LEU A 85 7.22 -10.16 20.07
CA LEU A 85 7.73 -11.25 20.90
C LEU A 85 9.08 -11.79 20.35
N PRO A 86 9.74 -12.80 20.94
CA PRO A 86 10.92 -13.44 20.34
C PRO A 86 10.57 -14.58 19.35
N CYS A 87 10.93 -14.50 18.07
CA CYS A 87 10.53 -15.43 16.98
C CYS A 87 11.52 -16.55 16.65
N ARG A 88 12.67 -16.64 17.33
CA ARG A 88 13.70 -17.64 16.97
C ARG A 88 13.19 -19.08 16.99
N ASP A 89 12.47 -19.45 18.03
CA ASP A 89 12.01 -20.83 18.21
C ASP A 89 10.88 -21.14 17.21
N ASP A 90 10.02 -20.17 16.90
CA ASP A 90 9.01 -20.29 15.84
C ASP A 90 9.66 -20.59 14.47
N LEU A 91 10.78 -19.92 14.16
CA LEU A 91 11.54 -20.19 12.94
C LEU A 91 12.16 -21.59 12.94
N LEU A 92 12.79 -22.02 14.04
CA LEU A 92 13.46 -23.32 14.15
C LEU A 92 12.49 -24.50 14.16
N ASN A 93 11.27 -24.31 14.65
CA ASN A 93 10.22 -25.33 14.61
C ASN A 93 9.75 -25.63 13.18
N GLN A 94 9.93 -24.69 12.25
CA GLN A 94 9.41 -24.76 10.89
C GLN A 94 10.49 -24.97 9.83
N PHE A 95 11.71 -24.52 10.10
CA PHE A 95 12.86 -24.64 9.20
C PHE A 95 14.00 -25.39 9.87
N PRO A 96 14.62 -26.38 9.18
CA PRO A 96 15.72 -27.15 9.73
C PRO A 96 17.06 -26.40 9.63
N PHE A 97 17.09 -25.14 10.08
CA PHE A 97 18.35 -24.41 10.25
C PHE A 97 19.12 -24.99 11.44
N PRO A 98 20.46 -25.10 11.36
CA PRO A 98 21.26 -25.45 12.53
C PRO A 98 21.07 -24.40 13.64
N PRO A 99 20.60 -24.77 14.86
CA PRO A 99 20.22 -23.81 15.90
C PRO A 99 21.32 -22.83 16.30
N GLU A 100 22.59 -23.24 16.26
CA GLU A 100 23.77 -22.41 16.56
C GLU A 100 24.03 -21.30 15.53
N LYS A 101 23.44 -21.43 14.34
CA LYS A 101 23.51 -20.43 13.27
C LYS A 101 22.35 -19.44 13.32
N VAL A 102 21.27 -19.72 14.05
CA VAL A 102 20.12 -18.82 14.15
C VAL A 102 20.27 -17.89 15.35
N VAL A 103 20.30 -16.59 15.08
CA VAL A 103 20.41 -15.52 16.06
C VAL A 103 19.17 -14.66 15.99
N GLU A 104 18.62 -14.32 17.15
CA GLU A 104 17.60 -13.30 17.26
C GLU A 104 18.24 -11.96 17.61
N ILE A 105 17.78 -10.90 16.95
CA ILE A 105 18.22 -9.55 17.28
C ILE A 105 17.77 -9.18 18.71
N PRO A 106 18.60 -8.46 19.51
CA PRO A 106 18.20 -8.07 20.87
C PRO A 106 16.93 -7.22 20.88
N VAL A 107 16.08 -7.46 21.87
CA VAL A 107 14.85 -6.70 22.12
C VAL A 107 15.17 -5.42 22.92
N PRO A 108 14.66 -4.23 22.53
CA PRO A 108 13.85 -3.96 21.34
C PRO A 108 14.69 -3.97 20.04
N GLY A 109 14.26 -4.78 19.07
CA GLY A 109 15.03 -5.08 17.86
C GLY A 109 14.50 -4.46 16.57
N HIS A 110 13.30 -3.86 16.61
CA HIS A 110 12.57 -3.47 15.40
C HIS A 110 13.18 -2.23 14.74
N HIS A 111 13.31 -1.14 15.49
CA HIS A 111 13.89 0.09 14.94
C HIS A 111 15.37 -0.05 14.56
N ILE A 112 16.14 -0.91 15.22
CA ILE A 112 17.54 -1.12 14.82
C ILE A 112 17.61 -1.88 13.49
N ALA A 113 16.67 -2.78 13.18
CA ALA A 113 16.56 -3.42 11.88
C ALA A 113 16.24 -2.37 10.79
N HIS A 114 15.27 -1.48 11.02
CA HIS A 114 14.97 -0.35 10.14
C HIS A 114 16.20 0.58 9.93
N ALA A 115 16.90 0.91 11.00
CA ALA A 115 18.09 1.77 10.92
C ALA A 115 19.21 1.10 10.10
N CYS A 116 19.41 -0.20 10.29
CA CYS A 116 20.39 -0.98 9.53
C CYS A 116 19.98 -1.10 8.06
N SER A 117 18.70 -1.30 7.75
CA SER A 117 18.24 -1.41 6.36
C SER A 117 18.52 -0.12 5.59
N ALA A 118 18.22 1.04 6.17
CA ALA A 118 18.49 2.33 5.52
C ALA A 118 19.98 2.68 5.48
N PHE A 119 20.73 2.55 6.57
CA PHE A 119 22.14 2.95 6.58
C PHE A 119 23.03 2.09 5.68
N PHE A 120 22.92 0.76 5.74
CA PHE A 120 23.78 -0.15 4.98
C PHE A 120 23.41 -0.24 3.50
N THR A 121 22.27 0.31 3.09
CA THR A 121 21.94 0.46 1.66
C THR A 121 22.14 1.88 1.16
N SER A 122 22.30 2.85 2.05
CA SER A 122 22.64 4.22 1.67
C SER A 122 24.07 4.32 1.11
N PRO A 123 24.37 5.35 0.29
CA PRO A 123 25.72 5.61 -0.17
C PRO A 123 26.60 6.30 0.89
N PHE A 124 26.12 6.43 2.14
CA PHE A 124 26.75 7.28 3.14
C PHE A 124 27.75 6.50 4.01
N GLU A 125 28.97 7.02 4.14
CA GLU A 125 29.94 6.50 5.12
C GLU A 125 29.56 6.85 6.56
N ASN A 126 28.99 8.04 6.74
CA ASN A 126 28.43 8.54 7.98
C ASN A 126 27.04 9.15 7.74
N ALA A 127 26.11 8.86 8.65
CA ALA A 127 24.74 9.36 8.57
C ALA A 127 24.16 9.57 9.97
N ALA A 128 23.27 10.56 10.08
CA ALA A 128 22.20 10.47 11.05
C ALA A 128 21.21 9.42 10.52
N VAL A 129 20.59 8.62 11.40
CA VAL A 129 19.52 7.71 11.01
C VAL A 129 18.26 8.06 11.79
N LEU A 130 17.18 8.34 11.08
CA LEU A 130 15.86 8.56 11.66
C LEU A 130 14.99 7.34 11.35
N VAL A 131 14.31 6.81 12.36
CA VAL A 131 13.26 5.80 12.19
C VAL A 131 11.96 6.39 12.73
N LEU A 132 10.94 6.49 11.85
CA LEU A 132 9.58 6.89 12.20
C LEU A 132 8.61 5.82 11.69
N ASP A 133 7.99 5.12 12.62
CA ASP A 133 7.14 3.98 12.31
C ASP A 133 5.71 4.16 12.84
N GLU A 134 4.81 3.27 12.43
CA GLU A 134 3.50 3.15 13.08
C GLU A 134 3.68 2.63 14.51
N GLN A 135 4.32 1.48 14.65
CA GLN A 135 4.70 0.90 15.93
C GLN A 135 5.92 0.00 15.74
N GLY A 136 6.97 0.26 16.50
CA GLY A 136 8.10 -0.66 16.61
C GLY A 136 7.91 -1.69 17.72
N HIS A 137 9.01 -2.07 18.39
CA HIS A 137 8.92 -3.17 19.36
C HIS A 137 8.05 -2.81 20.57
N ARG A 138 7.11 -3.69 20.95
CA ARG A 138 6.33 -3.53 22.19
C ARG A 138 7.10 -4.11 23.39
N LEU A 139 7.28 -3.30 24.43
CA LEU A 139 7.97 -3.67 25.66
C LEU A 139 7.05 -4.42 26.63
N GLU A 140 7.63 -5.04 27.66
CA GLU A 140 6.89 -5.76 28.71
C GLU A 140 5.95 -4.85 29.53
N ASP A 141 6.20 -3.53 29.54
CA ASP A 141 5.38 -2.52 30.22
C ASP A 141 4.34 -1.85 29.30
N ASP A 142 3.98 -2.53 28.20
CA ASP A 142 3.04 -2.11 27.15
C ASP A 142 3.43 -0.87 26.31
N ARG A 143 4.54 -0.21 26.65
CA ARG A 143 5.09 0.86 25.81
C ARG A 143 5.61 0.30 24.49
N PHE A 144 5.71 1.16 23.49
CA PHE A 144 6.19 0.75 22.17
C PHE A 144 7.06 1.81 21.51
N GLU A 145 7.99 1.39 20.66
CA GLU A 145 8.84 2.33 19.93
C GLU A 145 8.01 3.16 18.93
N ARG A 146 8.03 4.50 19.04
CA ARG A 146 7.41 5.42 18.06
C ARG A 146 8.43 6.00 17.09
N MET A 147 9.59 6.37 17.64
CA MET A 147 10.67 7.03 16.94
C MET A 147 12.00 6.63 17.55
N THR A 148 13.04 6.52 16.72
CA THR A 148 14.41 6.40 17.22
C THR A 148 15.39 7.13 16.33
N TRP A 149 16.34 7.80 16.98
CA TRP A 149 17.47 8.46 16.34
C TRP A 149 18.72 7.64 16.56
N TYR A 150 19.50 7.45 15.51
CA TYR A 150 20.82 6.84 15.57
C TYR A 150 21.87 7.73 14.94
N THR A 151 23.11 7.51 15.34
CA THR A 151 24.28 7.89 14.55
C THR A 151 24.89 6.62 13.96
N ALA A 152 25.33 6.70 12.71
CA ALA A 152 25.92 5.58 12.02
C ALA A 152 27.22 5.98 11.32
N HIS A 153 28.25 5.16 11.47
CA HIS A 153 29.57 5.35 10.89
C HIS A 153 30.27 3.99 10.68
N GLY A 154 30.82 3.75 9.49
CA GLY A 154 31.46 2.47 9.21
C GLY A 154 30.45 1.33 9.31
N THR A 155 30.74 0.34 10.15
CA THR A 155 29.80 -0.75 10.44
C THR A 155 28.94 -0.51 11.67
N GLN A 156 29.06 0.65 12.34
CA GLN A 156 28.37 0.93 13.60
C GLN A 156 27.08 1.71 13.36
N VAL A 157 26.02 1.29 14.05
CA VAL A 157 24.74 2.00 14.18
C VAL A 157 24.44 2.06 15.67
N VAL A 158 24.40 3.26 16.25
CA VAL A 158 24.32 3.48 17.70
C VAL A 158 23.13 4.38 18.00
N PRO A 159 22.20 3.98 18.89
CA PRO A 159 21.07 4.82 19.25
C PRO A 159 21.56 6.07 19.98
N ILE A 160 21.08 7.22 19.53
CA ILE A 160 21.22 8.51 20.21
C ILE A 160 20.08 8.65 21.21
N ARG A 161 18.85 8.38 20.75
CA ARG A 161 17.64 8.57 21.56
C ARG A 161 16.48 7.73 21.04
N GLN A 162 15.76 7.10 21.95
CA GLN A 162 14.54 6.34 21.70
C GLN A 162 13.34 7.05 22.32
N PHE A 163 12.24 7.13 21.58
CA PHE A 163 10.99 7.74 22.01
C PHE A 163 9.89 6.69 21.98
N TYR A 164 9.18 6.59 23.09
CA TYR A 164 8.17 5.55 23.31
C TYR A 164 6.78 6.16 23.37
N GLY A 165 5.80 5.39 22.90
CA GLY A 165 4.38 5.62 23.09
C GLY A 165 3.84 4.69 24.17
N ASP A 166 2.62 4.94 24.59
CA ASP A 166 1.89 4.21 25.62
C ASP A 166 0.39 4.18 25.27
N SER A 167 -0.46 3.81 26.24
CA SER A 167 -1.91 3.76 26.05
C SER A 167 -2.56 5.13 25.80
N GLU A 168 -1.87 6.25 26.07
CA GLU A 168 -2.43 7.59 25.92
C GLU A 168 -1.86 8.34 24.71
N THR A 169 -0.73 7.87 24.16
CA THR A 169 0.04 8.58 23.14
C THR A 169 0.26 7.73 21.88
N LEU A 170 -0.16 8.29 20.75
CA LEU A 170 -0.03 7.69 19.43
C LEU A 170 1.27 8.14 18.73
N SER A 171 1.82 7.27 17.90
CA SER A 171 2.87 7.64 16.94
C SER A 171 2.31 8.50 15.79
N LEU A 172 3.22 9.10 15.02
CA LEU A 172 2.84 9.81 13.80
C LEU A 172 2.32 8.86 12.71
N GLY A 173 2.75 7.59 12.69
CA GLY A 173 2.19 6.58 11.78
C GLY A 173 0.76 6.22 12.15
N MET A 174 0.50 5.91 13.43
CA MET A 174 -0.86 5.65 13.95
C MET A 174 -1.81 6.82 13.72
N PHE A 175 -1.31 8.05 13.85
CA PHE A 175 -2.08 9.26 13.54
C PHE A 175 -2.53 9.28 12.06
N MET A 176 -1.63 8.97 11.12
CA MET A 176 -1.99 8.91 9.71
C MET A 176 -2.99 7.78 9.43
N ASP A 177 -2.85 6.63 10.07
CA ASP A 177 -3.77 5.50 9.89
C ASP A 177 -5.15 5.74 10.51
N ALA A 178 -5.22 6.45 11.64
CA ALA A 178 -6.47 6.93 12.20
C ALA A 178 -7.25 7.78 11.19
N PHE A 179 -6.60 8.76 10.58
CA PHE A 179 -7.23 9.62 9.59
C PHE A 179 -7.56 8.87 8.29
N ALA A 180 -6.73 7.92 7.84
CA ALA A 180 -7.05 7.06 6.71
C ALA A 180 -8.33 6.26 6.97
N THR A 181 -8.45 5.70 8.16
CA THR A 181 -9.63 4.94 8.60
C THR A 181 -10.90 5.80 8.59
N PHE A 182 -10.89 6.97 9.25
CA PHE A 182 -12.07 7.83 9.35
C PHE A 182 -12.42 8.60 8.09
N THR A 183 -11.55 8.59 7.09
CA THR A 183 -11.85 9.07 5.72
C THR A 183 -12.31 7.94 4.78
N GLY A 184 -12.50 6.72 5.30
CA GLY A 184 -12.97 5.57 4.54
C GLY A 184 -11.92 5.00 3.58
N LEU A 185 -10.63 5.24 3.86
CA LEU A 185 -9.51 4.81 3.03
C LEU A 185 -8.80 3.60 3.63
N SER A 186 -9.01 2.44 3.00
CA SER A 186 -8.32 1.21 3.35
C SER A 186 -7.71 0.53 2.12
N GLU A 187 -6.78 -0.39 2.36
CA GLU A 187 -6.18 -1.26 1.37
C GLU A 187 -5.89 -2.62 2.01
N ALA A 188 -6.44 -3.70 1.43
CA ALA A 188 -6.36 -5.04 2.01
C ALA A 188 -6.83 -5.11 3.48
N LYS A 189 -7.99 -4.50 3.78
CA LYS A 189 -8.59 -4.36 5.12
C LYS A 189 -7.82 -3.48 6.12
N GLN A 190 -6.59 -3.05 5.78
CA GLN A 190 -5.78 -2.19 6.64
C GLN A 190 -5.96 -0.71 6.25
N PRO A 191 -5.76 0.24 7.18
CA PRO A 191 -5.72 1.67 6.85
C PRO A 191 -4.66 1.98 5.78
N SER A 192 -4.92 2.99 4.95
CA SER A 192 -4.00 3.33 3.85
C SER A 192 -3.54 4.79 3.91
N ALA A 193 -2.53 5.08 4.72
CA ALA A 193 -1.87 6.39 4.79
C ALA A 193 -1.36 6.86 3.40
N GLY A 194 -0.96 5.95 2.52
CA GLY A 194 -0.57 6.29 1.15
C GLY A 194 -1.73 6.80 0.27
N LYS A 195 -2.96 6.33 0.49
CA LYS A 195 -4.17 6.91 -0.13
C LYS A 195 -4.51 8.24 0.52
N LEU A 196 -4.39 8.36 1.85
CA LEU A 196 -4.64 9.59 2.58
C LEU A 196 -3.74 10.73 2.09
N MET A 197 -2.44 10.47 1.89
CA MET A 197 -1.50 11.41 1.27
C MET A 197 -1.97 11.87 -0.12
N GLY A 198 -2.57 10.98 -0.91
CA GLY A 198 -3.14 11.32 -2.22
C GLY A 198 -4.40 12.18 -2.11
N LEU A 199 -5.27 11.89 -1.13
CA LEU A 199 -6.50 12.65 -0.87
C LEU A 199 -6.21 14.03 -0.27
N ALA A 200 -5.14 14.16 0.52
CA ALA A 200 -4.69 15.43 1.10
C ALA A 200 -4.44 16.50 0.04
N ALA A 201 -4.00 16.08 -1.15
CA ALA A 201 -3.77 16.95 -2.29
C ALA A 201 -5.05 17.45 -2.97
N VAL A 202 -6.25 17.24 -2.43
CA VAL A 202 -7.48 17.92 -2.88
C VAL A 202 -8.25 18.55 -1.71
N GLY A 203 -7.69 18.51 -0.51
CA GLY A 203 -8.27 19.11 0.68
C GLY A 203 -7.88 20.56 0.89
N GLN A 204 -8.53 21.22 1.84
CA GLN A 204 -8.28 22.60 2.20
C GLN A 204 -7.99 22.73 3.70
N GLU A 205 -7.21 23.77 4.03
CA GLU A 205 -6.97 24.14 5.41
C GLU A 205 -8.25 24.67 6.07
N ARG A 206 -8.49 24.23 7.31
CA ARG A 206 -9.55 24.78 8.17
C ARG A 206 -8.94 25.43 9.40
N GLN A 207 -8.77 26.74 9.35
CA GLN A 207 -8.08 27.53 10.36
C GLN A 207 -8.68 27.41 11.78
N GLN A 208 -9.95 27.04 11.89
CA GLN A 208 -10.64 26.84 13.16
C GLN A 208 -10.30 25.51 13.87
N TRP A 209 -9.62 24.58 13.19
CA TRP A 209 -9.27 23.28 13.78
C TRP A 209 -8.01 23.37 14.65
N PRO A 210 -8.01 22.79 15.86
CA PRO A 210 -6.85 22.82 16.76
C PRO A 210 -5.73 21.93 16.21
N SER A 211 -4.46 22.21 16.54
CA SER A 211 -3.37 21.26 16.29
C SER A 211 -3.52 20.03 17.19
N LEU A 212 -3.24 18.85 16.64
CA LEU A 212 -3.32 17.57 17.34
C LEU A 212 -1.94 16.98 17.65
N VAL A 213 -0.93 17.33 16.84
CA VAL A 213 0.43 16.89 17.09
C VAL A 213 1.08 17.78 18.15
N THR A 214 1.37 17.19 19.31
CA THR A 214 2.22 17.80 20.32
C THR A 214 3.67 17.65 19.90
N THR A 215 4.41 18.76 19.91
CA THR A 215 5.87 18.80 19.73
C THR A 215 6.52 19.20 21.05
N VAL A 216 7.64 18.56 21.40
CA VAL A 216 8.37 18.82 22.64
C VAL A 216 9.74 19.39 22.30
N ASP A 217 10.23 20.35 23.10
CA ASP A 217 11.51 21.08 22.90
C ASP A 217 12.78 20.21 23.08
N ASP A 218 12.65 18.92 22.86
CA ASP A 218 13.71 17.92 22.88
C ASP A 218 13.67 17.04 21.61
N GLY A 219 12.76 17.37 20.68
CA GLY A 219 12.50 16.76 19.40
C GLY A 219 11.52 15.60 19.38
N ASP A 220 10.85 15.27 20.50
CA ASP A 220 9.71 14.36 20.47
C ASP A 220 8.50 14.99 19.75
N ALA A 221 7.70 14.14 19.10
CA ALA A 221 6.41 14.50 18.54
C ALA A 221 5.43 13.32 18.62
N TYR A 222 4.23 13.58 19.13
CA TYR A 222 3.19 12.56 19.34
C TYR A 222 1.79 13.17 19.33
N VAL A 223 0.77 12.31 19.29
CA VAL A 223 -0.64 12.72 19.38
C VAL A 223 -1.24 12.12 20.64
N ARG A 224 -1.95 12.93 21.44
CA ARG A 224 -2.71 12.40 22.59
C ARG A 224 -4.04 11.82 22.11
N LEU A 225 -4.35 10.60 22.52
CA LEU A 225 -5.59 9.92 22.13
C LEU A 225 -6.83 10.70 22.57
N SER A 226 -6.79 11.35 23.73
CA SER A 226 -7.87 12.19 24.25
C SER A 226 -8.13 13.45 23.41
N GLU A 227 -7.07 14.05 22.85
CA GLU A 227 -7.17 15.20 21.95
C GLU A 227 -7.74 14.78 20.59
N LEU A 228 -7.31 13.61 20.09
CA LEU A 228 -7.85 13.02 18.86
C LEU A 228 -9.34 12.67 19.01
N ASP A 229 -9.73 12.03 20.12
CA ASP A 229 -11.12 11.74 20.45
C ASP A 229 -11.96 13.02 20.48
N SER A 230 -11.50 14.04 21.22
CA SER A 230 -12.18 15.33 21.33
C SER A 230 -12.36 16.02 19.97
N PHE A 231 -11.34 15.97 19.11
CA PHE A 231 -11.41 16.51 17.77
C PHE A 231 -12.42 15.75 16.91
N PHE A 232 -12.35 14.42 16.85
CA PHE A 232 -13.30 13.60 16.10
C PHE A 232 -14.73 13.78 16.59
N ALA A 233 -14.94 13.97 17.90
CA ALA A 233 -16.23 14.30 18.46
C ALA A 233 -16.84 15.60 17.92
N SER A 234 -16.02 16.52 17.41
CA SER A 234 -16.42 17.82 16.88
C SER A 234 -16.65 17.84 15.37
N VAL A 235 -16.13 16.85 14.63
CA VAL A 235 -16.16 16.84 13.15
C VAL A 235 -16.78 15.60 12.54
N LEU A 236 -16.78 14.46 13.23
CA LEU A 236 -17.30 13.20 12.73
C LEU A 236 -18.71 12.91 13.27
N PRO A 237 -19.54 12.21 12.48
CA PRO A 237 -20.81 11.68 12.97
C PRO A 237 -20.58 10.66 14.10
N ARG A 238 -21.36 10.76 15.18
CA ARG A 238 -21.28 9.88 16.34
C ARG A 238 -22.22 8.68 16.24
N ARG A 239 -21.85 7.56 16.83
CA ARG A 239 -22.71 6.40 17.09
C ARG A 239 -23.38 6.59 18.45
N VAL A 240 -24.69 6.80 18.47
CA VAL A 240 -25.47 7.13 19.69
C VAL A 240 -25.38 6.02 20.73
N GLU A 241 -25.24 4.78 20.28
CA GLU A 241 -25.16 3.58 21.11
C GLU A 241 -23.90 3.53 22.01
N PHE A 242 -22.88 4.35 21.71
CA PHE A 242 -21.61 4.38 22.42
C PHE A 242 -21.31 5.77 23.04
N GLU A 243 -22.36 6.56 23.25
CA GLU A 243 -22.26 7.86 23.89
C GLU A 243 -21.76 7.72 25.36
N GLY A 244 -20.61 8.32 25.67
CA GLY A 244 -19.95 8.20 26.98
C GLY A 244 -18.89 7.10 27.09
N GLY A 245 -18.63 6.33 26.03
CA GLY A 245 -17.53 5.36 25.98
C GLY A 245 -16.16 6.02 26.17
N ILE A 246 -15.33 5.44 27.04
CA ILE A 246 -13.95 5.88 27.27
C ILE A 246 -13.08 5.33 26.15
N VAL A 247 -12.34 6.21 25.46
CA VAL A 247 -11.38 5.82 24.43
C VAL A 247 -10.04 5.52 25.08
N ARG A 248 -9.55 4.29 24.93
CA ARG A 248 -8.26 3.79 25.45
C ARG A 248 -7.33 3.29 24.35
N GLN A 249 -7.87 2.96 23.19
CA GLN A 249 -7.13 2.54 22.00
C GLN A 249 -7.80 3.04 20.73
N LEU A 250 -7.14 2.90 19.58
CA LEU A 250 -7.64 3.39 18.30
C LEU A 250 -8.96 2.73 17.90
N ASP A 251 -9.13 1.44 18.16
CA ASP A 251 -10.35 0.70 17.85
C ASP A 251 -11.60 1.24 18.58
N ASP A 252 -11.43 1.84 19.76
CA ASP A 252 -12.54 2.43 20.50
C ASP A 252 -13.11 3.66 19.77
N LEU A 253 -12.30 4.35 18.97
CA LEU A 253 -12.78 5.45 18.13
C LEU A 253 -13.74 4.93 17.04
N LEU A 254 -13.46 3.75 16.46
CA LEU A 254 -14.30 3.14 15.42
C LEU A 254 -15.67 2.71 15.99
N ALA A 255 -15.70 2.31 17.26
CA ALA A 255 -16.93 2.05 17.98
C ALA A 255 -17.74 3.32 18.26
N LYS A 256 -17.08 4.47 18.41
CA LYS A 256 -17.71 5.76 18.78
C LYS A 256 -18.12 6.62 17.59
N TYR A 257 -17.39 6.57 16.48
CA TYR A 257 -17.58 7.45 15.33
C TYR A 257 -17.85 6.67 14.04
N TRP A 258 -18.61 7.30 13.15
CA TRP A 258 -18.78 6.83 11.78
C TRP A 258 -17.70 7.47 10.88
N PRO A 259 -16.94 6.65 10.12
CA PRO A 259 -16.11 7.17 9.03
C PRO A 259 -16.94 7.97 8.03
N VAL A 260 -16.33 8.99 7.44
CA VAL A 260 -16.92 9.74 6.32
C VAL A 260 -16.39 9.17 5.01
N HIS A 261 -17.21 9.20 3.96
CA HIS A 261 -16.78 8.73 2.66
C HIS A 261 -15.69 9.64 2.08
N TRP A 262 -14.65 9.05 1.50
CA TRP A 262 -13.49 9.78 0.95
C TRP A 262 -13.86 10.85 -0.08
N SER A 263 -15.00 10.68 -0.76
CA SER A 263 -15.45 11.63 -1.79
C SER A 263 -16.08 12.90 -1.22
N SER A 264 -16.22 13.01 0.10
CA SER A 264 -16.74 14.20 0.76
C SER A 264 -15.65 15.28 0.93
N ASN A 265 -16.05 16.55 0.88
CA ASN A 265 -15.13 17.67 1.15
C ASN A 265 -14.51 17.56 2.56
N LEU A 266 -15.29 17.08 3.54
CA LEU A 266 -14.79 16.87 4.90
C LEU A 266 -13.64 15.87 4.94
N ALA A 267 -13.75 14.75 4.20
CA ALA A 267 -12.68 13.76 4.14
C ALA A 267 -11.39 14.32 3.51
N ALA A 268 -11.53 15.11 2.44
CA ALA A 268 -10.41 15.79 1.82
C ALA A 268 -9.70 16.76 2.79
N ASP A 269 -10.46 17.59 3.51
CA ASP A 269 -9.92 18.54 4.48
C ASP A 269 -9.25 17.82 5.67
N LEU A 270 -9.83 16.72 6.16
CA LEU A 270 -9.22 15.88 7.19
C LEU A 270 -7.89 15.29 6.72
N ALA A 271 -7.82 14.82 5.47
CA ALA A 271 -6.58 14.31 4.88
C ALA A 271 -5.52 15.41 4.76
N PHE A 272 -5.91 16.62 4.34
CA PHE A 272 -5.03 17.79 4.29
C PHE A 272 -4.45 18.11 5.68
N LYS A 273 -5.31 18.15 6.72
CA LYS A 273 -4.89 18.37 8.11
C LYS A 273 -3.82 17.37 8.56
N ALA A 274 -4.08 16.08 8.37
CA ALA A 274 -3.16 15.02 8.80
C ALA A 274 -1.80 15.14 8.09
N GLN A 275 -1.81 15.35 6.78
CA GLN A 275 -0.58 15.54 6.01
C GLN A 275 0.20 16.78 6.46
N ALA A 276 -0.47 17.92 6.65
CA ALA A 276 0.18 19.17 7.05
C ALA A 276 0.81 19.07 8.46
N GLU A 277 0.13 18.43 9.41
CA GLU A 277 0.66 18.25 10.77
C GLU A 277 1.81 17.23 10.82
N LEU A 278 1.73 16.15 10.05
CA LEU A 278 2.84 15.21 9.89
C LEU A 278 4.10 15.94 9.37
N GLU A 279 3.93 16.76 8.34
CA GLU A 279 5.01 17.54 7.74
C GLU A 279 5.62 18.54 8.73
N GLY A 280 4.79 19.24 9.51
CA GLY A 280 5.25 20.14 10.57
C GLY A 280 6.04 19.40 11.66
N ALA A 281 5.53 18.26 12.10
CA ALA A 281 6.18 17.40 13.10
C ALA A 281 7.53 16.86 12.60
N LEU A 282 7.60 16.42 11.35
CA LEU A 282 8.85 15.96 10.74
C LEU A 282 9.91 17.06 10.69
N LEU A 283 9.54 18.30 10.35
CA LEU A 283 10.46 19.44 10.35
C LEU A 283 10.93 19.81 11.76
N HIS A 284 10.07 19.65 12.77
CA HIS A 284 10.44 19.80 14.19
C HIS A 284 11.48 18.75 14.59
N ILE A 285 11.18 17.47 14.40
CA ILE A 285 12.08 16.33 14.66
C ILE A 285 13.43 16.55 13.97
N ASN A 286 13.39 16.90 12.68
CA ASN A 286 14.58 17.15 11.88
C ASN A 286 15.49 18.22 12.50
N ARG A 287 14.93 19.35 12.94
CA ARG A 287 15.69 20.45 13.52
C ARG A 287 16.47 20.00 14.75
N HIS A 288 15.82 19.23 15.63
CA HIS A 288 16.43 18.73 16.86
C HIS A 288 17.46 17.62 16.57
N LEU A 289 17.14 16.67 15.68
CA LEU A 289 18.09 15.62 15.28
C LEU A 289 19.35 16.24 14.68
N LYS A 290 19.20 17.19 13.75
CA LYS A 290 20.32 17.86 13.09
C LYS A 290 21.21 18.63 14.06
N ALA A 291 20.64 19.18 15.14
CA ALA A 291 21.42 19.86 16.18
C ALA A 291 22.23 18.89 17.07
N GLN A 292 21.86 17.61 17.13
CA GLN A 292 22.54 16.59 17.95
C GLN A 292 23.59 15.78 17.19
N VAL A 293 23.61 15.85 15.87
CA VAL A 293 24.47 15.03 15.01
C VAL A 293 25.41 15.89 14.17
N GLY A 294 26.67 15.45 14.05
CA GLY A 294 27.66 16.10 13.17
C GLY A 294 27.60 15.66 11.70
N SER A 295 26.66 14.78 11.33
CA SER A 295 26.52 14.27 9.97
C SER A 295 25.83 15.29 9.05
N GLU A 296 26.25 15.33 7.79
CA GLU A 296 25.59 16.10 6.74
C GLU A 296 24.56 15.28 5.95
N ASN A 297 24.55 13.96 6.11
CA ASN A 297 23.63 13.03 5.45
C ASN A 297 22.62 12.42 6.43
N LEU A 298 21.42 12.10 5.92
CA LEU A 298 20.36 11.42 6.67
C LEU A 298 19.94 10.13 5.96
N ALA A 299 20.01 9.00 6.66
CA ALA A 299 19.29 7.78 6.30
C ALA A 299 17.94 7.77 7.04
N TYR A 300 16.84 7.49 6.35
CA TYR A 300 15.50 7.58 6.91
C TYR A 300 14.69 6.30 6.61
N ALA A 301 14.08 5.74 7.66
CA ALA A 301 13.36 4.47 7.62
C ALA A 301 12.06 4.50 8.45
N GLY A 302 11.33 3.37 8.43
CA GLY A 302 9.99 3.23 9.00
C GLY A 302 8.89 3.61 8.00
N GLY A 303 7.66 3.14 8.23
CA GLY A 303 6.57 3.27 7.26
C GLY A 303 6.27 4.72 6.82
N VAL A 304 6.50 5.69 7.70
CA VAL A 304 6.31 7.13 7.43
C VAL A 304 7.27 7.64 6.34
N ALA A 305 8.45 7.03 6.19
CA ALA A 305 9.45 7.45 5.21
C ALA A 305 9.01 7.24 3.75
N LEU A 306 7.93 6.50 3.50
CA LEU A 306 7.32 6.38 2.17
C LEU A 306 6.48 7.60 1.75
N ASN A 307 6.31 8.59 2.64
CA ASN A 307 5.61 9.84 2.36
C ASN A 307 6.50 10.79 1.53
N CYS A 308 6.39 10.70 0.20
CA CYS A 308 7.22 11.47 -0.72
C CYS A 308 7.01 13.00 -0.62
N THR A 309 5.84 13.45 -0.18
CA THR A 309 5.56 14.89 0.02
C THR A 309 6.30 15.40 1.27
N ALA A 310 6.27 14.63 2.36
CA ALA A 310 7.04 14.94 3.56
C ALA A 310 8.55 14.88 3.31
N ASN A 311 9.02 13.89 2.53
CA ASN A 311 10.42 13.78 2.13
C ASN A 311 10.91 15.00 1.33
N ALA A 312 10.06 15.60 0.49
CA ALA A 312 10.42 16.81 -0.25
C ALA A 312 10.56 18.06 0.66
N LYS A 313 9.85 18.11 1.79
CA LYS A 313 10.09 19.15 2.81
C LYS A 313 11.38 18.88 3.58
N LEU A 314 11.62 17.62 3.93
CA LEU A 314 12.84 17.18 4.62
C LEU A 314 14.10 17.42 3.77
N SER A 315 14.01 17.24 2.44
CA SER A 315 15.12 17.47 1.52
C SER A 315 15.56 18.93 1.46
N LEU A 316 14.65 19.87 1.77
CA LEU A 316 14.94 21.29 1.87
C LEU A 316 15.45 21.71 3.26
N ALA A 317 15.51 20.79 4.23
CA ALA A 317 15.73 21.08 5.64
C ALA A 317 17.22 21.00 6.07
N GLY A 318 18.13 21.21 5.11
CA GLY A 318 19.56 21.44 5.36
C GLY A 318 20.47 20.21 5.33
N TRP A 319 19.99 19.04 4.90
CA TRP A 319 20.85 17.88 4.62
C TRP A 319 21.56 18.03 3.27
N ARG A 320 22.76 17.48 3.15
CA ARG A 320 23.46 17.34 1.87
C ARG A 320 22.77 16.31 0.98
N ASP A 321 22.34 15.20 1.58
CA ASP A 321 21.57 14.16 0.91
C ASP A 321 20.70 13.39 1.93
N VAL A 322 19.60 12.82 1.45
CA VAL A 322 18.64 12.03 2.22
C VAL A 322 18.39 10.74 1.47
N PHE A 323 18.65 9.62 2.12
CA PHE A 323 18.37 8.30 1.58
C PHE A 323 17.21 7.65 2.33
N VAL A 324 16.25 7.11 1.58
CA VAL A 324 15.18 6.27 2.12
C VAL A 324 15.23 4.93 1.38
N HIS A 325 15.24 3.83 2.14
CA HIS A 325 15.18 2.51 1.53
C HIS A 325 13.83 2.34 0.79
N PRO A 326 13.81 1.85 -0.47
CA PRO A 326 12.57 1.77 -1.26
C PRO A 326 11.51 0.83 -0.65
N ALA A 327 11.93 -0.13 0.16
CA ALA A 327 11.07 -0.89 1.07
C ALA A 327 11.29 -0.41 2.51
N ALA A 328 10.81 0.80 2.85
CA ALA A 328 10.98 1.38 4.19
C ALA A 328 9.96 0.86 5.22
N THR A 329 8.93 0.14 4.77
CA THR A 329 8.01 -0.62 5.61
C THR A 329 8.72 -1.83 6.22
N ASP A 330 8.02 -2.57 7.08
CA ASP A 330 8.51 -3.73 7.83
C ASP A 330 9.13 -4.84 6.96
N ASP A 331 8.80 -4.90 5.67
CA ASP A 331 9.45 -5.83 4.75
C ASP A 331 10.94 -5.48 4.55
N GLY A 332 11.33 -4.22 4.68
CA GLY A 332 12.73 -3.79 4.69
C GLY A 332 13.55 -4.34 5.84
N ASN A 333 12.93 -4.78 6.95
CA ASN A 333 13.66 -5.27 8.12
C ASN A 333 14.51 -6.51 7.81
N ALA A 334 14.13 -7.35 6.85
CA ALA A 334 14.97 -8.48 6.45
C ALA A 334 16.36 -8.03 5.97
N VAL A 335 16.48 -6.88 5.29
CA VAL A 335 17.78 -6.29 4.93
C VAL A 335 18.56 -5.89 6.17
N GLY A 336 17.89 -5.19 7.08
CA GLY A 336 18.47 -4.71 8.33
C GLY A 336 19.02 -5.85 9.18
N LEU A 337 18.23 -6.92 9.34
CA LEU A 337 18.59 -8.13 10.07
C LEU A 337 19.78 -8.85 9.42
N ALA A 338 19.80 -8.95 8.08
CA ALA A 338 20.92 -9.58 7.38
C ALA A 338 22.23 -8.80 7.59
N TYR A 339 22.21 -7.47 7.45
CA TYR A 339 23.39 -6.64 7.72
C TYR A 339 23.79 -6.59 9.19
N TYR A 340 22.81 -6.64 10.11
CA TYR A 340 23.08 -6.80 11.54
C TYR A 340 23.85 -8.10 11.81
N GLY A 341 23.44 -9.20 11.19
CA GLY A 341 24.18 -10.47 11.23
C GLY A 341 25.56 -10.39 10.62
N GLN A 342 25.70 -9.73 9.48
CA GLN A 342 26.98 -9.56 8.78
C GLN A 342 28.03 -8.88 9.67
N ARG A 343 27.65 -7.90 10.51
CA ARG A 343 28.56 -7.24 11.46
C ARG A 343 29.25 -8.23 12.41
N SER A 344 28.55 -9.29 12.84
CA SER A 344 29.09 -10.30 13.76
C SER A 344 30.07 -11.26 13.11
N LEU A 345 30.05 -11.34 11.77
CA LEU A 345 30.73 -12.34 10.97
C LEU A 345 31.91 -11.80 10.17
N ALA A 346 31.85 -10.54 9.74
CA ALA A 346 32.95 -9.82 9.08
C ALA A 346 32.86 -8.31 9.36
N GLY A 347 34.01 -7.67 9.60
CA GLY A 347 34.10 -6.23 9.84
C GLY A 347 34.05 -5.35 8.58
N LYS A 348 33.70 -5.90 7.41
CA LYS A 348 33.68 -5.15 6.14
C LYS A 348 32.28 -5.14 5.56
N HIS A 349 31.76 -3.94 5.34
CA HIS A 349 30.53 -3.69 4.60
C HIS A 349 30.90 -3.01 3.29
N ARG A 350 30.38 -3.50 2.16
CA ARG A 350 30.55 -2.86 0.86
C ARG A 350 29.38 -1.91 0.63
N ARG A 351 29.63 -0.61 0.72
CA ARG A 351 28.61 0.40 0.45
C ARG A 351 28.33 0.49 -1.05
N PRO A 352 27.06 0.53 -1.46
CA PRO A 352 26.72 0.84 -2.84
C PRO A 352 26.92 2.34 -3.11
N GLU A 353 27.29 2.71 -4.33
CA GLU A 353 27.19 4.12 -4.78
C GLU A 353 25.73 4.58 -4.86
N LEU A 354 24.83 3.63 -5.16
CA LEU A 354 23.39 3.81 -5.15
C LEU A 354 22.73 2.42 -5.05
N PHE A 355 21.71 2.28 -4.21
CA PHE A 355 21.06 0.99 -3.99
C PHE A 355 20.20 0.56 -5.19
N ASN A 356 20.44 -0.64 -5.72
CA ASN A 356 19.62 -1.22 -6.79
C ASN A 356 18.44 -2.00 -6.18
N PRO A 357 17.17 -1.58 -6.38
CA PRO A 357 16.01 -2.23 -5.77
C PRO A 357 15.60 -3.53 -6.46
N MET A 358 16.22 -3.88 -7.60
CA MET A 358 15.89 -5.07 -8.41
C MET A 358 16.45 -6.34 -7.76
N THR A 359 15.83 -6.75 -6.66
CA THR A 359 16.32 -7.78 -5.73
C THR A 359 15.54 -9.10 -5.78
N GLY A 360 14.37 -9.12 -6.40
CA GLY A 360 13.53 -10.31 -6.45
C GLY A 360 13.95 -11.37 -7.49
N PRO A 361 13.19 -12.46 -7.60
CA PRO A 361 13.48 -13.56 -8.52
C PRO A 361 13.59 -13.18 -10.01
N ARG A 362 14.39 -13.95 -10.76
CA ARG A 362 14.44 -13.88 -12.24
C ARG A 362 13.72 -15.07 -12.87
N TYR A 363 13.02 -14.82 -13.97
CA TYR A 363 12.31 -15.85 -14.73
C TYR A 363 12.87 -16.02 -16.15
N SER A 364 12.94 -17.25 -16.63
CA SER A 364 13.41 -17.60 -17.98
C SER A 364 12.32 -17.37 -19.03
N GLN A 365 12.71 -17.30 -20.30
CA GLN A 365 11.75 -17.29 -21.43
C GLN A 365 10.86 -18.54 -21.42
N LYS A 366 11.41 -19.70 -21.08
CA LYS A 366 10.64 -20.94 -20.96
C LYS A 366 9.53 -20.85 -19.91
N ALA A 367 9.81 -20.25 -18.75
CA ALA A 367 8.80 -20.06 -17.70
C ALA A 367 7.67 -19.10 -18.16
N VAL A 368 7.99 -18.13 -19.02
CA VAL A 368 6.99 -17.24 -19.64
C VAL A 368 6.12 -18.00 -20.63
N GLU A 369 6.72 -18.75 -21.55
CA GLU A 369 5.99 -19.60 -22.50
C GLU A 369 5.04 -20.56 -21.76
N GLU A 370 5.54 -21.30 -20.76
CA GLU A 370 4.74 -22.21 -19.93
C GLU A 370 3.57 -21.50 -19.22
N ALA A 371 3.81 -20.29 -18.69
CA ALA A 371 2.77 -19.51 -18.05
C ALA A 371 1.69 -19.08 -19.05
N VAL A 372 2.07 -18.58 -20.23
CA VAL A 372 1.13 -18.15 -21.27
C VAL A 372 0.31 -19.34 -21.80
N HIS A 373 0.95 -20.48 -22.04
CA HIS A 373 0.29 -21.72 -22.45
C HIS A 373 -0.72 -22.23 -21.42
N ARG A 374 -0.46 -22.05 -20.11
CA ARG A 374 -1.41 -22.41 -19.04
C ARG A 374 -2.73 -21.65 -19.13
N PHE A 375 -2.71 -20.42 -19.63
CA PHE A 375 -3.92 -19.62 -19.89
C PHE A 375 -4.50 -19.87 -21.28
N GLY A 376 -3.94 -20.81 -22.06
CA GLY A 376 -4.38 -21.11 -23.43
C GLY A 376 -3.98 -20.02 -24.45
N LEU A 377 -3.09 -19.10 -24.08
CA LEU A 377 -2.76 -17.91 -24.88
C LEU A 377 -1.53 -18.07 -25.78
N GLY A 378 -0.97 -19.28 -25.87
CA GLY A 378 0.32 -19.52 -26.52
C GLY A 378 0.33 -19.28 -28.04
N GLU A 379 -0.82 -19.39 -28.71
CA GLU A 379 -0.94 -19.14 -30.16
C GLU A 379 -0.69 -17.66 -30.53
N TRP A 380 -0.97 -16.75 -29.60
CA TRP A 380 -0.83 -15.30 -29.80
C TRP A 380 0.46 -14.73 -29.19
N LEU A 381 1.36 -15.60 -28.69
CA LEU A 381 2.61 -15.17 -28.09
C LEU A 381 3.67 -14.97 -29.17
N GLU A 382 4.09 -13.73 -29.38
CA GLU A 382 5.07 -13.38 -30.41
C GLU A 382 6.39 -12.90 -29.80
N ARG A 383 7.51 -13.22 -30.44
CA ARG A 383 8.81 -12.62 -30.07
C ARG A 383 8.87 -11.17 -30.53
N THR A 384 9.47 -10.31 -29.71
CA THR A 384 9.59 -8.88 -30.04
C THR A 384 10.84 -8.24 -29.42
N ASP A 385 11.25 -7.10 -29.98
CA ASP A 385 12.09 -6.14 -29.27
C ASP A 385 11.18 -5.29 -28.37
N MET A 386 11.19 -5.59 -27.06
CA MET A 386 10.28 -4.95 -26.12
C MET A 386 10.46 -3.43 -26.05
N SER A 387 11.68 -2.90 -26.21
CA SER A 387 11.94 -1.47 -26.00
C SER A 387 11.39 -0.63 -27.15
N ASP A 388 11.69 -1.01 -28.39
CA ASP A 388 11.20 -0.30 -29.57
C ASP A 388 9.69 -0.49 -29.76
N GLU A 389 9.18 -1.71 -29.52
CA GLU A 389 7.75 -2.03 -29.57
C GLU A 389 6.95 -1.21 -28.55
N ALA A 390 7.41 -1.17 -27.29
CA ALA A 390 6.77 -0.37 -26.24
C ALA A 390 6.76 1.11 -26.61
N ALA A 391 7.89 1.65 -27.07
CA ALA A 391 8.00 3.06 -27.42
C ALA A 391 7.05 3.45 -28.57
N GLU A 392 6.92 2.59 -29.58
CA GLU A 392 5.98 2.79 -30.68
C GLU A 392 4.53 2.79 -30.20
N ARG A 393 4.13 1.78 -29.41
CA ARG A 393 2.76 1.67 -28.92
C ARG A 393 2.36 2.76 -27.93
N LEU A 394 3.26 3.12 -27.02
CA LEU A 394 3.07 4.26 -26.14
C LEU A 394 2.84 5.53 -26.96
N SER A 395 3.60 5.77 -28.04
CA SER A 395 3.38 6.94 -28.91
C SER A 395 2.04 6.94 -29.66
N ARG A 396 1.33 5.80 -29.71
CA ARG A 396 -0.05 5.69 -30.22
C ARG A 396 -1.11 5.86 -29.12
N GLY A 397 -0.67 6.11 -27.89
CA GLY A 397 -1.53 6.30 -26.72
C GLY A 397 -2.02 5.00 -26.08
N GLU A 398 -1.39 3.86 -26.37
CA GLU A 398 -1.72 2.58 -25.76
C GLU A 398 -1.20 2.48 -24.32
N THR A 399 -1.89 1.70 -23.49
CA THR A 399 -1.43 1.31 -22.15
C THR A 399 -0.91 -0.13 -22.18
N LEU A 400 0.28 -0.33 -21.63
CA LEU A 400 1.01 -1.59 -21.73
C LEU A 400 1.31 -2.15 -20.33
N CYS A 401 1.27 -3.46 -20.21
CA CYS A 401 1.82 -4.21 -19.10
C CYS A 401 3.28 -4.57 -19.40
N TRP A 402 4.19 -4.27 -18.47
CA TRP A 402 5.64 -4.48 -18.62
C TRP A 402 6.16 -5.42 -17.54
N PHE A 403 6.80 -6.51 -17.98
CA PHE A 403 7.43 -7.51 -17.12
C PHE A 403 8.82 -7.87 -17.65
N LEU A 404 9.87 -7.42 -16.96
CA LEU A 404 11.24 -7.73 -17.35
C LEU A 404 12.17 -7.88 -16.14
N GLY A 405 13.13 -8.79 -16.25
CA GLY A 405 14.19 -8.94 -15.27
C GLY A 405 13.72 -9.31 -13.86
N ARG A 406 14.55 -8.95 -12.87
CA ARG A 406 14.23 -9.12 -11.45
C ARG A 406 13.11 -8.17 -11.05
N SER A 407 12.31 -8.50 -10.04
CA SER A 407 11.34 -7.55 -9.50
C SER A 407 12.01 -6.55 -8.55
N GLU A 408 11.46 -5.35 -8.53
CA GLU A 408 11.75 -4.29 -7.58
C GLU A 408 11.18 -4.62 -6.19
N TRP A 409 11.92 -4.24 -5.15
CA TRP A 409 11.47 -4.34 -3.76
C TRP A 409 10.92 -3.02 -3.24
N GLY A 410 9.79 -3.13 -2.56
CA GLY A 410 9.00 -2.03 -2.03
C GLY A 410 7.62 -1.94 -2.71
N PRO A 411 6.81 -0.95 -2.30
CA PRO A 411 5.44 -0.81 -2.77
C PRO A 411 5.31 -0.05 -4.10
N ARG A 412 6.42 0.49 -4.64
CA ARG A 412 6.44 1.23 -5.91
C ARG A 412 6.93 0.32 -7.03
N ALA A 413 6.29 0.40 -8.19
CA ALA A 413 6.88 -0.18 -9.39
C ALA A 413 7.95 0.76 -9.96
N LEU A 414 9.08 0.18 -10.34
CA LEU A 414 10.30 0.89 -10.72
C LEU A 414 10.87 0.39 -12.05
N GLY A 415 10.06 -0.29 -12.87
CA GLY A 415 10.40 -0.73 -14.22
C GLY A 415 10.58 -2.25 -14.38
N GLY A 416 10.43 -3.05 -13.31
CA GLY A 416 10.41 -4.51 -13.41
C GLY A 416 9.01 -5.08 -13.56
N ARG A 417 8.03 -4.52 -12.82
CA ARG A 417 6.64 -4.96 -12.79
C ARG A 417 5.71 -3.74 -12.88
N SER A 418 5.59 -3.18 -14.09
CA SER A 418 4.95 -1.88 -14.33
C SER A 418 3.76 -1.95 -15.28
N ILE A 419 2.78 -1.07 -15.09
CA ILE A 419 1.85 -0.67 -16.14
C ILE A 419 2.27 0.73 -16.60
N VAL A 420 2.38 0.90 -17.91
CA VAL A 420 2.94 2.10 -18.53
C VAL A 420 2.00 2.72 -19.54
N ALA A 421 2.01 4.05 -19.61
CA ALA A 421 1.23 4.80 -20.58
C ALA A 421 1.93 6.12 -20.95
N ASP A 422 1.51 6.69 -22.07
CA ASP A 422 1.93 8.01 -22.51
C ASP A 422 1.32 9.10 -21.60
N PRO A 423 2.14 9.92 -20.93
CA PRO A 423 1.67 10.95 -20.00
C PRO A 423 1.03 12.15 -20.69
N THR A 424 1.18 12.29 -22.00
CA THR A 424 0.69 13.41 -22.80
C THR A 424 -0.73 13.17 -23.34
N VAL A 425 -1.21 11.92 -23.33
CA VAL A 425 -2.56 11.57 -23.79
C VAL A 425 -3.60 12.21 -22.89
N PRO A 426 -4.49 13.07 -23.41
CA PRO A 426 -5.52 13.71 -22.60
C PRO A 426 -6.43 12.69 -21.90
N GLY A 427 -6.58 12.81 -20.58
CA GLY A 427 -7.44 11.93 -19.79
C GLY A 427 -6.80 10.60 -19.38
N ILE A 428 -5.49 10.41 -19.58
CA ILE A 428 -4.81 9.15 -19.27
C ILE A 428 -4.94 8.75 -17.79
N LYS A 429 -4.90 9.73 -16.88
CA LYS A 429 -5.13 9.50 -15.44
C LYS A 429 -6.51 8.85 -15.19
N ALA A 430 -7.55 9.41 -15.81
CA ALA A 430 -8.90 8.90 -15.68
C ALA A 430 -9.05 7.52 -16.33
N LEU A 431 -8.44 7.31 -17.50
CA LEU A 431 -8.43 6.03 -18.20
C LEU A 431 -7.83 4.91 -17.32
N ILE A 432 -6.62 5.12 -16.78
CA ILE A 432 -5.94 4.11 -15.97
C ILE A 432 -6.71 3.86 -14.67
N ASN A 433 -7.15 4.91 -13.96
CA ASN A 433 -7.88 4.74 -12.70
C ASN A 433 -9.22 4.00 -12.89
N SER A 434 -9.96 4.29 -13.97
CA SER A 434 -11.30 3.71 -14.19
C SER A 434 -11.30 2.34 -14.87
N ARG A 435 -10.43 2.12 -15.86
CA ARG A 435 -10.46 0.90 -16.69
C ARG A 435 -9.45 -0.16 -16.32
N ILE A 436 -8.35 0.25 -15.70
CA ILE A 436 -7.22 -0.64 -15.44
C ILE A 436 -7.10 -0.95 -13.96
N LYS A 437 -7.14 0.09 -13.13
CA LYS A 437 -6.92 -0.02 -11.70
C LYS A 437 -8.20 -0.17 -10.89
N HIS A 438 -9.31 0.31 -11.43
CA HIS A 438 -10.58 0.45 -10.73
C HIS A 438 -10.41 1.07 -9.34
N ARG A 439 -9.71 2.22 -9.26
CA ARG A 439 -9.35 2.90 -8.01
C ARG A 439 -9.69 4.39 -8.04
N GLU A 440 -9.73 5.02 -6.88
CA GLU A 440 -10.27 6.36 -6.67
C GLU A 440 -9.70 7.43 -7.65
N PRO A 441 -10.52 8.35 -8.18
CA PRO A 441 -10.11 9.31 -9.21
C PRO A 441 -9.04 10.30 -8.73
N PHE A 442 -8.96 10.58 -7.43
CA PHE A 442 -7.95 11.48 -6.87
C PHE A 442 -6.54 10.87 -6.87
N ARG A 443 -6.39 9.55 -7.02
CA ARG A 443 -5.11 8.85 -6.91
C ARG A 443 -4.11 9.38 -7.96
N PRO A 444 -2.96 9.93 -7.52
CA PRO A 444 -1.94 10.45 -8.43
C PRO A 444 -1.17 9.30 -9.11
N PHE A 445 -0.52 9.63 -10.22
CA PHE A 445 0.43 8.75 -10.90
C PHE A 445 1.82 9.35 -10.81
N GLY A 446 2.84 8.48 -10.75
CA GLY A 446 4.22 8.90 -10.90
C GLY A 446 4.67 8.79 -12.36
N ILE A 447 5.77 9.45 -12.67
CA ILE A 447 6.46 9.28 -13.95
C ILE A 447 7.80 8.56 -13.77
N SER A 448 8.23 7.84 -14.79
CA SER A 448 9.61 7.37 -14.93
C SER A 448 10.25 8.07 -16.12
N GLY A 449 11.44 8.62 -15.95
CA GLY A 449 12.16 9.33 -16.99
C GLY A 449 13.66 9.08 -16.91
N THR A 450 14.37 9.38 -17.99
CA THR A 450 15.83 9.49 -17.94
C THR A 450 16.25 10.74 -17.15
N PRO A 451 17.51 10.86 -16.71
CA PRO A 451 17.98 12.09 -16.07
C PRO A 451 17.65 13.35 -16.88
N ARG A 452 17.97 13.32 -18.18
CA ARG A 452 17.67 14.41 -19.12
C ARG A 452 16.17 14.68 -19.23
N GLY A 453 15.36 13.63 -19.40
CA GLY A 453 13.93 13.75 -19.58
C GLY A 453 13.24 14.37 -18.36
N VAL A 454 13.63 13.94 -17.16
CA VAL A 454 13.10 14.48 -15.90
C VAL A 454 13.52 15.94 -15.71
N GLU A 455 14.78 16.31 -15.96
CA GLU A 455 15.24 17.70 -15.86
C GLU A 455 14.55 18.66 -16.83
N GLN A 456 14.16 18.17 -18.01
CA GLN A 456 13.38 18.93 -18.98
C GLN A 456 11.91 19.05 -18.56
N ALA A 457 11.33 17.96 -18.03
CA ALA A 457 9.93 17.88 -17.67
C ALA A 457 9.58 18.54 -16.33
N LEU A 458 10.49 18.50 -15.36
CA LEU A 458 10.26 18.88 -13.96
C LEU A 458 11.34 19.84 -13.43
N ASP A 459 10.97 20.62 -12.42
CA ASP A 459 11.89 21.48 -11.67
C ASP A 459 12.56 20.72 -10.52
N VAL A 460 13.65 20.02 -10.84
CA VAL A 460 14.38 19.15 -9.90
C VAL A 460 15.52 19.84 -9.15
N GLY A 461 15.69 21.17 -9.30
CA GLY A 461 16.87 21.89 -8.78
C GLY A 461 17.11 21.79 -7.26
N ALA A 462 16.10 21.36 -6.50
CA ALA A 462 16.19 21.15 -5.06
C ALA A 462 16.04 19.67 -4.63
N ALA A 463 15.95 18.74 -5.58
CA ALA A 463 15.75 17.34 -5.27
C ALA A 463 17.06 16.63 -4.93
N LEU A 464 17.03 15.82 -3.88
CA LEU A 464 18.19 15.08 -3.39
C LEU A 464 18.41 13.79 -4.20
N PRO A 465 19.65 13.52 -4.66
CA PRO A 465 19.94 12.41 -5.57
C PRO A 465 19.49 11.04 -5.05
N SER A 466 19.60 10.80 -3.74
CA SER A 466 19.30 9.51 -3.13
C SER A 466 17.80 9.19 -3.00
N LEU A 467 16.89 10.13 -3.33
CA LEU A 467 15.44 9.89 -3.35
C LEU A 467 14.89 9.62 -4.76
N ALA A 468 15.50 10.26 -5.77
CA ALA A 468 14.99 10.31 -7.14
C ALA A 468 14.83 8.93 -7.83
N PRO A 469 15.65 7.89 -7.59
CA PRO A 469 15.52 6.61 -8.27
C PRO A 469 14.35 5.74 -7.82
N TYR A 470 13.65 6.12 -6.74
CA TYR A 470 12.72 5.23 -6.01
C TYR A 470 11.27 5.71 -5.98
N MET A 471 10.93 6.78 -6.72
CA MET A 471 9.65 7.48 -6.57
C MET A 471 9.42 7.98 -5.13
N LEU A 472 10.48 8.45 -4.47
CA LEU A 472 10.41 9.04 -3.12
C LEU A 472 10.66 10.55 -3.13
N ALA A 473 10.82 11.13 -4.32
CA ALA A 473 10.90 12.58 -4.56
C ALA A 473 9.67 13.07 -5.34
N VAL A 474 9.30 14.34 -5.10
CA VAL A 474 8.34 15.10 -5.90
C VAL A 474 8.99 16.38 -6.42
N ALA A 475 8.58 16.85 -7.59
CA ALA A 475 9.05 18.09 -8.20
C ALA A 475 7.94 18.74 -9.01
N ARG A 476 7.93 20.07 -9.11
CA ARG A 476 6.92 20.79 -9.90
C ARG A 476 7.10 20.55 -11.39
N ALA A 477 6.01 20.41 -12.13
CA ALA A 477 6.12 20.23 -13.58
C ALA A 477 6.49 21.54 -14.28
N ARG A 478 7.43 21.45 -15.22
CA ARG A 478 7.75 22.49 -16.21
C ARG A 478 6.97 22.29 -17.51
N ASP A 479 6.79 21.03 -17.92
CA ASP A 479 6.03 20.67 -19.11
C ASP A 479 4.52 20.62 -18.80
N THR A 480 3.75 21.51 -19.42
CA THR A 480 2.31 21.62 -19.22
C THR A 480 1.53 20.43 -19.76
N ARG A 481 2.11 19.62 -20.66
CA ARG A 481 1.52 18.36 -21.14
C ARG A 481 1.37 17.33 -20.01
N LEU A 482 2.12 17.48 -18.92
CA LEU A 482 2.06 16.61 -17.74
C LEU A 482 1.08 17.10 -16.67
N SER A 483 0.38 18.21 -16.91
CA SER A 483 -0.52 18.86 -15.93
C SER A 483 -1.55 17.92 -15.30
N GLN A 484 -2.11 16.99 -16.08
CA GLN A 484 -3.07 16.00 -15.59
C GLN A 484 -2.52 15.01 -14.54
N LEU A 485 -1.19 14.91 -14.41
CA LEU A 485 -0.51 14.03 -13.46
C LEU A 485 -0.13 14.75 -12.15
N GLN A 486 -0.29 16.07 -12.10
CA GLN A 486 0.09 16.89 -10.95
C GLN A 486 -0.80 16.62 -9.72
N HIS A 487 -0.20 16.77 -8.55
CA HIS A 487 -0.88 17.08 -7.30
C HIS A 487 -1.38 18.54 -7.32
N GLN A 488 -2.29 18.92 -6.41
CA GLN A 488 -2.83 20.29 -6.35
C GLN A 488 -1.77 21.37 -6.09
N ASP A 489 -0.63 21.02 -5.47
CA ASP A 489 0.51 21.92 -5.28
C ASP A 489 1.42 22.06 -6.53
N GLY A 490 1.03 21.44 -7.65
CA GLY A 490 1.72 21.42 -8.93
C GLY A 490 2.86 20.41 -9.02
N SER A 491 3.10 19.61 -7.97
CA SER A 491 4.17 18.61 -7.93
C SER A 491 3.79 17.31 -8.64
N ILE A 492 4.78 16.57 -9.12
CA ILE A 492 4.67 15.23 -9.70
C ILE A 492 5.72 14.36 -9.01
N ARG A 493 5.31 13.17 -8.58
CA ARG A 493 6.23 12.13 -8.11
C ARG A 493 6.96 11.49 -9.28
N TYR A 494 8.26 11.30 -9.17
CA TYR A 494 9.05 10.84 -10.32
C TYR A 494 10.13 9.83 -9.95
N GLN A 495 10.55 9.06 -10.94
CA GLN A 495 11.69 8.17 -10.94
C GLN A 495 12.72 8.65 -11.96
N ILE A 496 13.96 8.88 -11.53
CA ILE A 496 15.11 8.96 -12.44
C ILE A 496 15.67 7.55 -12.65
N VAL A 497 15.55 7.06 -13.88
CA VAL A 497 15.94 5.69 -14.24
C VAL A 497 17.45 5.59 -14.42
N GLN A 498 18.05 4.58 -13.79
CA GLN A 498 19.46 4.26 -13.92
C GLN A 498 19.66 3.24 -15.05
N ARG A 499 20.35 3.64 -16.13
CA ARG A 499 20.66 2.75 -17.26
C ARG A 499 21.39 1.48 -16.81
N ALA A 500 22.28 1.60 -15.83
CA ALA A 500 23.07 0.48 -15.31
C ALA A 500 22.23 -0.62 -14.64
N TRP A 501 21.01 -0.30 -14.18
CA TRP A 501 20.14 -1.28 -13.50
C TRP A 501 19.18 -1.94 -14.48
N GLN A 502 18.64 -1.16 -15.42
CA GLN A 502 17.55 -1.56 -16.30
C GLN A 502 17.74 -0.93 -17.70
N PRO A 503 18.69 -1.43 -18.51
CA PRO A 503 19.04 -0.80 -19.79
C PRO A 503 17.90 -0.81 -20.81
N GLU A 504 17.08 -1.86 -20.85
CA GLU A 504 15.93 -1.98 -21.75
C GLU A 504 14.79 -1.00 -21.37
N TRP A 505 14.54 -0.85 -20.07
CA TRP A 505 13.57 0.14 -19.56
C TRP A 505 14.03 1.57 -19.86
N PHE A 506 15.32 1.86 -19.65
CA PHE A 506 15.92 3.14 -20.02
C PHE A 506 15.82 3.39 -21.54
N GLY A 507 16.19 2.40 -22.34
CA GLY A 507 16.17 2.49 -23.80
C GLY A 507 14.77 2.70 -24.36
N MET A 508 13.75 2.05 -23.77
CA MET A 508 12.34 2.26 -24.10
C MET A 508 11.92 3.72 -23.86
N ILE A 509 12.27 4.31 -22.71
CA ILE A 509 11.93 5.70 -22.39
C ILE A 509 12.63 6.67 -23.34
N GLU A 510 13.91 6.45 -23.67
CA GLU A 510 14.61 7.26 -24.68
C GLU A 510 13.95 7.15 -26.07
N ALA A 511 13.59 5.93 -26.48
CA ALA A 511 12.93 5.68 -27.75
C ALA A 511 11.55 6.35 -27.81
N PHE A 512 10.80 6.29 -26.72
CA PHE A 512 9.54 7.00 -26.57
C PHE A 512 9.75 8.52 -26.65
N GLY A 513 10.74 9.05 -25.93
CA GLY A 513 11.08 10.48 -25.96
C GLY A 513 11.42 11.01 -27.36
N ARG A 514 12.12 10.21 -28.18
CA ARG A 514 12.37 10.55 -29.59
C ARG A 514 11.10 10.63 -30.44
N ARG A 515 10.04 9.89 -30.08
CA ARG A 515 8.76 9.82 -30.81
C ARG A 515 7.76 10.87 -30.32
N SER A 516 7.64 11.05 -29.01
CA SER A 516 6.61 11.90 -28.37
C SER A 516 7.11 13.32 -28.08
N GLY A 517 8.43 13.54 -28.05
CA GLY A 517 9.03 14.78 -27.55
C GLY A 517 8.89 14.95 -26.03
N VAL A 518 8.54 13.88 -25.29
CA VAL A 518 8.55 13.81 -23.82
C VAL A 518 9.30 12.54 -23.41
N GLU A 519 10.50 12.70 -22.85
CA GLU A 519 11.34 11.56 -22.42
C GLU A 519 10.99 11.09 -20.99
N CYS A 520 9.69 10.93 -20.74
CA CYS A 520 9.10 10.46 -19.48
C CYS A 520 7.82 9.68 -19.80
N ILE A 521 7.51 8.65 -19.01
CA ILE A 521 6.30 7.83 -19.13
C ILE A 521 5.52 7.81 -17.82
N VAL A 522 4.20 7.61 -17.87
CA VAL A 522 3.45 7.19 -16.68
C VAL A 522 3.93 5.81 -16.27
N ASN A 523 4.28 5.64 -15.00
CA ASN A 523 4.61 4.33 -14.44
C ASN A 523 3.78 4.11 -13.17
N THR A 524 3.06 2.99 -13.14
CA THR A 524 2.28 2.54 -11.99
C THR A 524 2.49 1.06 -11.73
N SER A 525 2.16 0.61 -10.52
CA SER A 525 2.32 -0.79 -10.10
C SER A 525 1.67 -1.76 -11.09
N PHE A 526 2.24 -2.93 -11.37
CA PHE A 526 1.53 -3.95 -12.15
C PHE A 526 0.71 -4.86 -11.24
N ASN A 527 -0.54 -4.46 -11.02
CA ASN A 527 -1.56 -5.14 -10.21
C ASN A 527 -2.95 -4.55 -10.48
N VAL A 528 -3.99 -5.23 -10.07
CA VAL A 528 -5.38 -4.74 -10.06
C VAL A 528 -6.04 -5.11 -8.74
N LEU A 529 -7.17 -4.48 -8.41
CA LEU A 529 -8.12 -4.96 -7.40
C LEU A 529 -7.53 -5.24 -5.99
N GLY A 530 -6.64 -4.36 -5.52
CA GLY A 530 -6.09 -4.46 -4.17
C GLY A 530 -5.04 -5.56 -3.96
N GLU A 531 -4.60 -6.24 -5.02
CA GLU A 531 -3.54 -7.26 -4.93
C GLU A 531 -2.12 -6.65 -4.81
N PRO A 532 -1.12 -7.44 -4.37
CA PRO A 532 0.31 -7.10 -4.47
C PRO A 532 0.75 -6.92 -5.93
N LEU A 533 1.89 -6.26 -6.17
CA LEU A 533 2.49 -6.26 -7.52
C LEU A 533 2.76 -7.69 -7.98
N VAL A 534 2.55 -7.97 -9.26
CA VAL A 534 2.85 -9.29 -9.85
C VAL A 534 4.31 -9.69 -9.62
N GLU A 535 4.54 -10.97 -9.39
CA GLU A 535 5.89 -11.50 -9.19
C GLU A 535 6.26 -12.48 -10.30
N THR A 536 5.43 -13.51 -10.50
CA THR A 536 5.68 -14.56 -11.49
C THR A 536 5.12 -14.23 -12.88
N PRO A 537 5.59 -14.90 -13.95
CA PRO A 537 4.98 -14.80 -15.27
C PRO A 537 3.49 -15.17 -15.29
N SER A 538 3.08 -16.16 -14.49
CA SER A 538 1.66 -16.51 -14.36
C SER A 538 0.85 -15.40 -13.73
N ASP A 539 1.38 -14.70 -12.73
CA ASP A 539 0.73 -13.52 -12.14
C ASP A 539 0.59 -12.41 -13.19
N ALA A 540 1.64 -12.17 -13.99
CA ALA A 540 1.64 -11.14 -15.03
C ALA A 540 0.60 -11.42 -16.13
N VAL A 541 0.51 -12.66 -16.63
CA VAL A 541 -0.49 -13.04 -17.63
C VAL A 541 -1.90 -12.91 -17.04
N ARG A 542 -2.13 -13.40 -15.82
CA ARG A 542 -3.43 -13.29 -15.15
C ARG A 542 -3.84 -11.82 -15.00
N GLN A 543 -2.92 -10.99 -14.50
CA GLN A 543 -3.18 -9.57 -14.27
C GLN A 543 -3.35 -8.79 -15.57
N PHE A 544 -2.59 -9.10 -16.63
CA PHE A 544 -2.80 -8.51 -17.95
C PHE A 544 -4.24 -8.74 -18.42
N VAL A 545 -4.69 -10.00 -18.37
CA VAL A 545 -6.05 -10.37 -18.78
C VAL A 545 -7.11 -9.61 -17.98
N LEU A 546 -6.87 -9.35 -16.68
CA LEU A 546 -7.77 -8.57 -15.81
C LEU A 546 -7.64 -7.04 -15.93
N SER A 547 -6.51 -6.53 -16.44
CA SER A 547 -6.16 -5.11 -16.39
C SER A 547 -6.73 -4.24 -17.51
N GLY A 548 -7.31 -4.81 -18.55
CA GLY A 548 -7.81 -4.04 -19.70
C GLY A 548 -6.73 -3.27 -20.49
N ALA A 549 -5.44 -3.48 -20.19
CA ALA A 549 -4.32 -2.97 -20.98
C ALA A 549 -4.33 -3.57 -22.39
N GLN A 550 -3.75 -2.85 -23.36
CA GLN A 550 -3.80 -3.25 -24.77
C GLN A 550 -2.84 -4.40 -25.07
N ALA A 551 -1.65 -4.39 -24.46
CA ALA A 551 -0.63 -5.42 -24.64
C ALA A 551 0.12 -5.76 -23.35
N LEU A 552 0.65 -6.98 -23.31
CA LEU A 552 1.64 -7.45 -22.35
C LEU A 552 2.98 -7.64 -23.06
N LEU A 553 3.99 -6.91 -22.60
CA LEU A 553 5.38 -7.12 -22.98
C LEU A 553 6.08 -7.85 -21.83
N ILE A 554 6.54 -9.06 -22.10
CA ILE A 554 7.09 -9.98 -21.09
C ILE A 554 8.32 -10.72 -21.59
N ASN A 555 9.49 -10.40 -21.04
CA ASN A 555 10.75 -11.12 -21.21
C ASN A 555 11.16 -11.48 -22.67
N GLY A 556 10.93 -10.56 -23.61
CA GLY A 556 11.21 -10.72 -25.04
C GLY A 556 10.01 -11.15 -25.88
N PHE A 557 8.83 -11.21 -25.27
CA PHE A 557 7.58 -11.54 -25.94
C PHE A 557 6.55 -10.43 -25.84
N ARG A 558 5.61 -10.45 -26.78
CA ARG A 558 4.41 -9.62 -26.89
C ARG A 558 3.20 -10.52 -26.89
N LEU A 559 2.16 -10.08 -26.18
CA LEU A 559 0.81 -10.62 -26.27
C LEU A 559 -0.17 -9.45 -26.41
N ASP A 560 -1.03 -9.52 -27.42
CA ASP A 560 -1.98 -8.48 -27.75
C ASP A 560 -3.41 -8.87 -27.44
N SER A 561 -4.11 -8.02 -26.70
CA SER A 561 -5.53 -8.26 -26.39
C SER A 561 -6.42 -8.17 -27.63
N ALA A 562 -5.99 -7.47 -28.69
CA ALA A 562 -6.75 -7.33 -29.92
C ALA A 562 -6.70 -8.59 -30.80
N ASP A 563 -5.64 -9.39 -30.69
CA ASP A 563 -5.43 -10.58 -31.52
C ASP A 563 -6.17 -11.80 -30.98
N VAL A 564 -6.47 -11.81 -29.68
CA VAL A 564 -7.21 -12.88 -29.03
C VAL A 564 -8.72 -12.66 -29.23
N PRO A 565 -9.48 -13.69 -29.68
CA PRO A 565 -10.94 -13.59 -29.83
C PRO A 565 -11.63 -13.10 -28.55
N ARG A 566 -12.56 -12.14 -28.68
CA ARG A 566 -13.19 -11.46 -27.54
C ARG A 566 -13.90 -12.43 -26.57
N GLU A 567 -14.69 -13.36 -27.10
CA GLU A 567 -15.34 -14.41 -26.30
C GLU A 567 -14.34 -15.27 -25.53
N TYR A 568 -13.18 -15.55 -26.14
CA TYR A 568 -12.13 -16.33 -25.49
C TYR A 568 -11.46 -15.54 -24.36
N LEU A 569 -11.14 -14.25 -24.58
CA LEU A 569 -10.65 -13.37 -23.51
C LEU A 569 -11.63 -13.24 -22.35
N ARG A 570 -12.94 -13.14 -22.63
CA ARG A 570 -13.98 -13.12 -21.59
C ARG A 570 -13.96 -14.40 -20.75
N GLN A 571 -13.87 -15.56 -21.40
CA GLN A 571 -13.77 -16.85 -20.72
C GLN A 571 -12.52 -16.92 -19.84
N ILE A 572 -11.35 -16.55 -20.36
CA ILE A 572 -10.10 -16.54 -19.60
C ILE A 572 -10.18 -15.55 -18.43
N ARG A 573 -10.78 -14.37 -18.61
CA ARG A 573 -10.99 -13.39 -17.51
C ARG A 573 -11.77 -14.02 -16.36
N ARG A 574 -12.87 -14.71 -16.65
CA ARG A 574 -13.68 -15.40 -15.63
C ARG A 574 -12.85 -16.46 -14.90
N GLN A 575 -12.12 -17.30 -15.63
CA GLN A 575 -11.25 -18.33 -15.04
C GLN A 575 -10.12 -17.72 -14.19
N ALA A 576 -9.46 -16.69 -14.70
CA ALA A 576 -8.41 -15.94 -14.02
C ALA A 576 -8.91 -15.30 -12.71
N PHE A 577 -10.15 -14.84 -12.70
CA PHE A 577 -10.80 -14.30 -11.52
C PHE A 577 -11.13 -15.39 -10.49
N GLN A 578 -11.78 -16.47 -10.93
CA GLN A 578 -12.12 -17.63 -10.09
C GLN A 578 -10.88 -18.27 -9.45
N ALA A 579 -9.79 -18.42 -10.21
CA ALA A 579 -8.53 -18.95 -9.71
C ALA A 579 -7.89 -18.08 -8.60
N GLY A 580 -8.25 -16.80 -8.52
CA GLY A 580 -7.84 -15.89 -7.46
C GLY A 580 -8.64 -16.03 -6.16
N GLY A 581 -9.70 -16.86 -6.14
CA GLY A 581 -10.57 -17.06 -4.98
C GLY A 581 -11.33 -15.80 -4.56
N GLN A 582 -11.48 -14.81 -5.46
CA GLN A 582 -12.19 -13.58 -5.18
C GLN A 582 -13.68 -13.72 -5.48
N HIS A 583 -14.51 -13.20 -4.57
CA HIS A 583 -15.95 -13.18 -4.73
C HIS A 583 -16.37 -12.04 -5.69
N PRO A 584 -17.17 -12.29 -6.74
CA PRO A 584 -17.55 -11.26 -7.72
C PRO A 584 -18.21 -10.03 -7.09
N LEU A 585 -19.23 -10.22 -6.25
CA LEU A 585 -19.89 -9.11 -5.54
C LEU A 585 -18.93 -8.28 -4.69
N LYS A 586 -18.02 -8.91 -3.94
CA LYS A 586 -17.03 -8.20 -3.12
C LYS A 586 -16.14 -7.29 -3.96
N VAL A 587 -15.75 -7.75 -5.15
CA VAL A 587 -14.95 -6.95 -6.08
C VAL A 587 -15.75 -5.80 -6.67
N ALA A 588 -17.00 -6.05 -7.08
CA ALA A 588 -17.90 -5.00 -7.55
C ALA A 588 -18.10 -3.90 -6.49
N LEU A 589 -18.31 -4.28 -5.23
CA LEU A 589 -18.41 -3.32 -4.12
C LEU A 589 -17.11 -2.52 -3.93
N GLY A 590 -15.94 -3.14 -4.13
CA GLY A 590 -14.66 -2.42 -4.13
C GLY A 590 -14.53 -1.41 -5.26
N ILE A 591 -14.98 -1.76 -6.47
CA ILE A 591 -15.03 -0.88 -7.64
C ILE A 591 -16.00 0.29 -7.39
N GLU A 592 -17.14 0.01 -6.76
CA GLU A 592 -18.13 1.02 -6.40
C GLU A 592 -17.61 1.96 -5.30
N ALA A 593 -17.00 1.42 -4.25
CA ALA A 593 -16.34 2.20 -3.21
C ALA A 593 -15.21 3.07 -3.77
N ALA A 594 -14.56 2.67 -4.86
CA ALA A 594 -13.61 3.50 -5.59
C ALA A 594 -14.26 4.64 -6.43
N GLY A 595 -15.58 4.72 -6.45
CA GLY A 595 -16.35 5.75 -7.15
C GLY A 595 -16.86 5.35 -8.54
N TYR A 596 -16.79 4.07 -8.93
CA TYR A 596 -17.17 3.59 -10.26
C TYR A 596 -18.38 2.64 -10.25
N CYS A 597 -19.50 3.09 -9.69
CA CYS A 597 -20.71 2.27 -9.57
C CYS A 597 -21.20 1.66 -10.91
N ALA A 598 -21.14 2.40 -12.02
CA ALA A 598 -21.51 1.86 -13.32
C ALA A 598 -20.56 0.72 -13.77
N ALA A 599 -19.26 0.86 -13.54
CA ALA A 599 -18.28 -0.18 -13.87
C ALA A 599 -18.43 -1.42 -12.97
N ALA A 600 -18.82 -1.22 -11.69
CA ALA A 600 -19.12 -2.31 -10.77
C ALA A 600 -20.30 -3.17 -11.25
N ILE A 601 -21.36 -2.55 -11.77
CA ILE A 601 -22.52 -3.27 -12.34
C ILE A 601 -22.12 -4.03 -13.60
N THR A 602 -21.42 -3.38 -14.54
CA THR A 602 -20.92 -4.06 -15.75
C THR A 602 -19.99 -5.23 -15.43
N PHE A 603 -19.17 -5.09 -14.38
CA PHE A 603 -18.32 -6.19 -13.91
C PHE A 603 -19.14 -7.42 -13.47
N LEU A 604 -20.23 -7.24 -12.73
CA LEU A 604 -21.09 -8.36 -12.32
C LEU A 604 -21.76 -9.05 -13.51
N GLU A 605 -22.24 -8.27 -14.48
CA GLU A 605 -22.80 -8.78 -15.73
C GLU A 605 -21.77 -9.63 -16.49
N ASP A 606 -20.53 -9.15 -16.60
CA ASP A 606 -19.44 -9.89 -17.26
C ASP A 606 -19.07 -11.19 -16.53
N GLN A 607 -19.22 -11.23 -15.19
CA GLN A 607 -19.02 -12.43 -14.37
C GLN A 607 -20.24 -13.36 -14.33
N GLU A 608 -21.35 -13.01 -15.00
CA GLU A 608 -22.64 -13.73 -14.91
C GLU A 608 -23.14 -13.87 -13.46
N PHE A 609 -22.79 -12.91 -12.60
CA PHE A 609 -23.25 -12.87 -11.21
C PHE A 609 -24.53 -12.05 -11.12
N GLY A 610 -25.66 -12.74 -11.22
CA GLY A 610 -27.00 -12.15 -11.15
C GLY A 610 -27.69 -12.30 -9.80
N GLU A 611 -28.94 -11.87 -9.75
CA GLU A 611 -29.80 -11.94 -8.57
C GLU A 611 -29.95 -13.36 -8.01
N GLU A 612 -30.20 -14.36 -8.88
CA GLU A 612 -30.35 -15.77 -8.47
C GLU A 612 -29.09 -16.31 -7.76
N ALA A 613 -27.90 -15.92 -8.24
CA ALA A 613 -26.64 -16.30 -7.61
C ALA A 613 -26.48 -15.63 -6.23
N ALA A 614 -26.82 -14.34 -6.14
CA ALA A 614 -26.79 -13.61 -4.87
C ALA A 614 -27.81 -14.15 -3.84
N GLU A 615 -28.98 -14.59 -4.29
CA GLU A 615 -29.99 -15.23 -3.44
C GLU A 615 -29.52 -16.58 -2.92
N ALA A 616 -28.91 -17.41 -3.78
CA ALA A 616 -28.37 -18.72 -3.40
C ALA A 616 -27.26 -18.64 -2.34
N GLU A 617 -26.52 -17.53 -2.30
CA GLU A 617 -25.46 -17.26 -1.32
C GLU A 617 -25.98 -16.62 -0.02
N GLY A 618 -27.24 -16.17 0.01
CA GLY A 618 -27.94 -15.76 1.22
C GLY A 618 -28.36 -14.29 1.27
N LYS A 619 -29.24 -13.97 2.24
CA LYS A 619 -29.90 -12.65 2.34
C LYS A 619 -28.92 -11.46 2.41
N GLN A 620 -27.77 -11.62 3.06
CA GLN A 620 -26.78 -10.54 3.17
C GLN A 620 -26.14 -10.20 1.82
N VAL A 621 -25.78 -11.22 1.03
CA VAL A 621 -25.22 -11.08 -0.31
C VAL A 621 -26.25 -10.46 -1.25
N LEU A 622 -27.48 -10.98 -1.24
CA LEU A 622 -28.60 -10.44 -2.00
C LEU A 622 -28.87 -8.97 -1.68
N ARG A 623 -28.83 -8.60 -0.40
CA ARG A 623 -29.00 -7.22 0.03
C ARG A 623 -27.90 -6.31 -0.52
N ALA A 624 -26.64 -6.74 -0.45
CA ALA A 624 -25.52 -5.96 -0.97
C ALA A 624 -25.57 -5.81 -2.50
N TYR A 625 -26.01 -6.85 -3.21
CA TYR A 625 -26.29 -6.79 -4.65
C TYR A 625 -27.34 -5.72 -4.96
N TYR A 626 -28.50 -5.77 -4.32
CA TYR A 626 -29.56 -4.79 -4.52
C TYR A 626 -29.15 -3.36 -4.12
N SER A 627 -28.33 -3.19 -3.08
CA SER A 627 -27.75 -1.89 -2.70
C SER A 627 -26.95 -1.27 -3.84
N LEU A 628 -26.08 -2.06 -4.47
CA LEU A 628 -25.22 -1.62 -5.56
C LEU A 628 -26.09 -1.16 -6.74
N HIS A 629 -27.07 -1.97 -7.14
CA HIS A 629 -27.98 -1.62 -8.23
C HIS A 629 -28.83 -0.38 -7.92
N LEU A 630 -29.29 -0.20 -6.68
CA LEU A 630 -30.03 0.99 -6.27
C LEU A 630 -29.18 2.25 -6.45
N ARG A 631 -27.93 2.23 -5.99
CA ARG A 631 -27.00 3.35 -6.15
C ARG A 631 -26.73 3.64 -7.63
N GLY A 632 -26.59 2.61 -8.45
CA GLY A 632 -26.45 2.75 -9.90
C GLY A 632 -27.65 3.43 -10.56
N ALA A 633 -28.87 3.02 -10.19
CA ALA A 633 -30.11 3.62 -10.69
C ALA A 633 -30.24 5.10 -10.28
N LEU A 634 -29.91 5.42 -9.02
CA LEU A 634 -29.91 6.81 -8.52
C LEU A 634 -28.92 7.70 -9.29
N LEU A 635 -27.70 7.21 -9.55
CA LEU A 635 -26.68 7.95 -10.31
C LEU A 635 -27.11 8.23 -11.76
N LYS A 636 -27.92 7.34 -12.35
CA LYS A 636 -28.48 7.51 -13.69
C LYS A 636 -29.79 8.30 -13.71
N ASN A 637 -30.31 8.73 -12.56
CA ASN A 637 -31.63 9.34 -12.38
C ASN A 637 -32.79 8.43 -12.86
N GLU A 638 -32.67 7.11 -12.70
CA GLU A 638 -33.70 6.13 -13.05
C GLU A 638 -34.73 6.02 -11.90
N HIS A 639 -35.65 6.97 -11.81
CA HIS A 639 -36.59 7.10 -10.68
C HIS A 639 -37.46 5.87 -10.44
N GLU A 640 -38.03 5.26 -11.49
CA GLU A 640 -38.87 4.07 -11.35
C GLU A 640 -38.06 2.87 -10.81
N ARG A 641 -36.89 2.62 -11.40
CA ARG A 641 -36.01 1.52 -11.01
C ARG A 641 -35.48 1.70 -9.60
N SER A 642 -35.07 2.91 -9.21
CA SER A 642 -34.63 3.19 -7.84
C SER A 642 -35.75 2.99 -6.82
N THR A 643 -36.99 3.33 -7.16
CA THR A 643 -38.17 3.10 -6.30
C THR A 643 -38.42 1.60 -6.12
N GLU A 644 -38.33 0.82 -7.19
CA GLU A 644 -38.50 -0.63 -7.18
C GLU A 644 -37.42 -1.32 -6.32
N LEU A 645 -36.15 -1.02 -6.58
CA LEU A 645 -35.01 -1.58 -5.83
C LEU A 645 -35.07 -1.22 -4.34
N SER A 646 -35.53 0.01 -4.02
CA SER A 646 -35.75 0.42 -2.63
C SER A 646 -36.77 -0.48 -1.94
N LYS A 647 -37.88 -0.84 -2.60
CA LYS A 647 -38.90 -1.75 -2.04
C LYS A 647 -38.34 -3.15 -1.75
N TYR A 648 -37.50 -3.69 -2.62
CA TYR A 648 -36.84 -4.98 -2.38
C TYR A 648 -35.92 -4.94 -1.15
N LEU A 649 -35.11 -3.88 -1.03
CA LEU A 649 -34.23 -3.67 0.11
C LEU A 649 -35.01 -3.47 1.41
N LEU A 650 -36.13 -2.76 1.33
CA LEU A 650 -37.12 -2.63 2.40
C LEU A 650 -37.74 -4.00 2.78
N ALA A 651 -38.04 -4.90 1.85
CA ALA A 651 -38.57 -6.20 2.23
C ALA A 651 -37.54 -7.04 3.04
N MET A 652 -36.26 -6.89 2.73
CA MET A 652 -35.17 -7.72 3.29
C MET A 652 -34.68 -7.31 4.68
N ALA A 653 -35.09 -6.16 5.24
CA ALA A 653 -34.49 -5.67 6.48
C ALA A 653 -35.02 -6.34 7.76
N GLU A 654 -36.13 -7.10 7.72
CA GLU A 654 -36.76 -7.86 8.83
C GLU A 654 -36.71 -7.20 10.23
N PHE A 655 -37.76 -6.47 10.63
CA PHE A 655 -37.94 -6.12 12.07
C PHE A 655 -38.67 -7.30 12.71
N ASP A 656 -38.15 -7.82 13.82
CA ASP A 656 -38.85 -8.85 14.61
C ASP A 656 -40.24 -8.34 15.01
N GLY A 657 -41.24 -9.23 14.98
CA GLY A 657 -42.60 -8.95 15.43
C GLY A 657 -42.63 -8.39 16.85
N ALA A 658 -41.75 -8.85 17.74
CA ALA A 658 -41.67 -8.35 19.12
C ALA A 658 -41.28 -6.86 19.21
N VAL A 659 -40.48 -6.35 18.26
CA VAL A 659 -40.05 -4.94 18.22
C VAL A 659 -41.16 -4.05 17.66
N LEU A 660 -41.90 -4.52 16.66
CA LEU A 660 -43.07 -3.83 16.12
C LEU A 660 -44.22 -3.79 17.13
N GLU A 661 -44.36 -4.85 17.91
CA GLU A 661 -45.33 -4.95 19.00
C GLU A 661 -44.96 -4.00 20.15
N ALA A 662 -43.70 -3.96 20.57
CA ALA A 662 -43.21 -2.99 21.56
C ALA A 662 -43.36 -1.53 21.09
N ALA A 663 -43.10 -1.24 19.82
CA ALA A 663 -43.29 0.09 19.24
C ALA A 663 -44.76 0.55 19.28
N SER A 664 -45.68 -0.38 18.98
CA SER A 664 -47.13 -0.13 19.07
C SER A 664 -47.59 0.16 20.50
N VAL A 665 -46.96 -0.47 21.50
CA VAL A 665 -47.22 -0.20 22.92
C VAL A 665 -46.74 1.20 23.32
N LEU A 666 -45.56 1.62 22.88
CA LEU A 666 -45.02 2.95 23.18
C LEU A 666 -45.85 4.08 22.54
N GLU A 667 -46.36 3.86 21.32
CA GLU A 667 -47.25 4.79 20.60
C GLU A 667 -48.60 4.99 21.32
N ALA A 668 -49.03 4.02 22.11
CA ALA A 668 -50.27 4.08 22.88
C ALA A 668 -50.13 4.77 24.25
N THR A 669 -48.93 5.25 24.63
CA THR A 669 -48.69 5.90 25.93
C THR A 669 -49.09 7.38 25.93
N GLU A 670 -49.47 7.93 27.09
CA GLU A 670 -49.88 9.34 27.25
C GLU A 670 -48.70 10.32 27.39
N GLN A 671 -47.45 9.82 27.40
CA GLN A 671 -46.27 10.66 27.51
C GLN A 671 -45.75 11.06 26.12
N PRO A 672 -45.65 12.36 25.79
CA PRO A 672 -45.35 12.82 24.43
C PRO A 672 -44.05 12.29 23.83
N GLU A 673 -43.00 12.16 24.64
CA GLU A 673 -41.67 11.68 24.21
C GLU A 673 -41.72 10.20 23.82
N THR A 674 -42.39 9.40 24.64
CA THR A 674 -42.59 7.96 24.46
C THR A 674 -43.52 7.68 23.27
N GLN A 675 -44.52 8.54 23.07
CA GLN A 675 -45.43 8.49 21.93
C GLN A 675 -44.73 8.82 20.62
N ALA A 676 -43.87 9.85 20.62
CA ALA A 676 -43.05 10.21 19.47
C ALA A 676 -42.03 9.11 19.13
N MET A 677 -41.42 8.47 20.13
CA MET A 677 -40.56 7.30 19.93
C MET A 677 -41.34 6.11 19.35
N GLY A 678 -42.52 5.81 19.90
CA GLY A 678 -43.41 4.77 19.37
C GLY A 678 -43.81 5.02 17.92
N GLN A 679 -44.27 6.23 17.59
CA GLN A 679 -44.59 6.63 16.23
C GLN A 679 -43.37 6.56 15.31
N PHE A 680 -42.18 6.95 15.77
CA PHE A 680 -40.94 6.84 15.03
C PHE A 680 -40.57 5.38 14.74
N PHE A 681 -40.65 4.48 15.73
CA PHE A 681 -40.37 3.05 15.55
C PHE A 681 -41.47 2.31 14.78
N THR A 682 -42.73 2.71 14.88
CA THR A 682 -43.82 2.18 14.04
C THR A 682 -43.68 2.69 12.60
N HIS A 683 -43.30 3.96 12.41
CA HIS A 683 -43.01 4.52 11.10
C HIS A 683 -41.75 3.88 10.49
N ILE A 684 -40.69 3.65 11.26
CA ILE A 684 -39.50 2.87 10.85
C ILE A 684 -39.80 1.36 10.76
N GLY A 685 -40.80 0.86 11.47
CA GLY A 685 -41.26 -0.51 11.32
C GLY A 685 -42.00 -0.71 10.00
N ARG A 686 -42.79 0.30 9.61
CA ARG A 686 -43.58 0.35 8.37
C ARG A 686 -42.79 0.84 7.14
N TYR A 687 -41.74 1.65 7.34
CA TYR A 687 -40.91 2.28 6.28
C TYR A 687 -39.40 2.13 6.47
N GLY A 688 -38.94 1.74 7.65
CA GLY A 688 -37.52 1.78 8.06
C GLY A 688 -36.77 0.49 7.80
N SER A 689 -37.33 -0.39 7.00
CA SER A 689 -36.48 -1.27 6.24
C SER A 689 -35.62 -0.52 5.18
N ALA A 690 -35.88 0.78 4.94
CA ALA A 690 -35.00 1.70 4.23
C ALA A 690 -33.95 2.32 5.17
N PHE A 691 -34.21 2.40 6.48
CA PHE A 691 -33.32 3.07 7.43
C PHE A 691 -32.23 2.15 7.99
N ARG A 692 -32.50 0.85 8.16
CA ARG A 692 -31.43 -0.14 8.38
C ARG A 692 -30.49 -0.29 7.18
N HIS A 693 -30.85 0.28 6.03
CA HIS A 693 -30.01 0.29 4.84
C HIS A 693 -28.94 1.39 4.89
N ALA A 694 -29.20 2.51 5.55
CA ALA A 694 -28.19 3.57 5.72
C ALA A 694 -27.10 3.19 6.74
N SER A 695 -27.43 2.40 7.77
CA SER A 695 -26.49 1.98 8.83
C SER A 695 -25.82 0.61 8.58
N GLY A 696 -26.39 -0.24 7.74
CA GLY A 696 -25.86 -1.58 7.43
C GLY A 696 -24.88 -1.65 6.24
N ILE A 697 -24.68 -0.57 5.48
CA ILE A 697 -23.71 -0.55 4.38
C ILE A 697 -22.25 -0.48 4.90
N TRP A 698 -22.05 -0.18 6.19
CA TRP A 698 -20.72 0.09 6.77
C TRP A 698 -20.35 -0.72 8.02
N ALA A 699 -21.14 -1.73 8.40
CA ALA A 699 -20.84 -2.58 9.55
C ALA A 699 -20.97 -4.06 9.21
N GLY A 700 -19.83 -4.77 9.25
CA GLY A 700 -19.78 -6.21 9.43
C GLY A 700 -19.92 -7.07 8.18
N THR A 701 -18.80 -7.28 7.49
CA THR A 701 -18.47 -8.61 7.00
C THR A 701 -18.20 -9.50 8.21
N ASP A 702 -19.14 -10.35 8.60
CA ASP A 702 -18.90 -11.54 9.42
C ASP A 702 -20.01 -12.57 9.15
N GLY A 703 -19.59 -13.76 8.72
CA GLY A 703 -20.43 -14.89 8.31
C GLY A 703 -20.11 -15.37 6.90
#